data_AF-A0A2H8TG36-F1
#
_entry.id   AF-A0A2H8TG36-F1
#
_cell.length_a   1.000
_cell.length_b   1.000
_cell.length_c   1.000
_cell.angle_alpha   90.00
_cell.angle_beta   90.00
_cell.angle_gamma   90.00
#
_symmetry.space_group_name_H-M   'P 1'
#
loop_
_entity.id
_entity.type
_entity.pdbx_description
1 polymer ?
#
loop_
_entity_poly.entity_id
_entity_poly.type
_entity_poly.pdbx_seq_one_letter_code
_entity_poly.pdbx_strand_id
1 'polypeptide(L)'
;MFKRLKGTIGKNDEPKTPNSLPQNRPTWSSFSTISPLNSEMEDSQFCINDDIEETPKNSPARVVVSESTTVDLGKFSQSSSSLVNDHLSFHTDIESASEIDDSASVVSEYANEITKENLYAAYKKLHGRYHKHKFKYTELADKFKQTMTIHDKDKITMTKAQDKLLQRIAELKEQCTLEQAAKAHMEDALRNDIEERDHIISTLNTKIDLLRKNSSDESASKSIGSTDLMNKCEQLNEELSSAKLECTLLENQIELLKKSEENTLLSLAENKMAIHKELETKEDQIKKLEKTINGLQMENQILLKEKASHLSTNSYQININQNIQEEITKQLNELEGEMSSAFEFKENEVKELKNQLKAFEKRFEVQEQKNISIEEALKNNENSYKLVISNLEQSLNDNKISSAKKIDTFLKEIGEKSQEIKNLTFKLKEMEKLKHEYEKNKNEIHDLKNQIIQSKKLVKENELIRVDEQNRCIEELKLKSEEISNLKDKLKLLQFTIKENDKKNLDLQNHIDEINFKNKSLIESEEELKVTILNYKKSNDELQDTIKLIQKEKETIINTMKTKIDENQLEIEKLNNLNKDMLCQLNQDKLIQISEERNIESVIKDYNLLTEENAYLKKERQKMLQTFQDLLKKIKVDFVNLKSFTEEQLTDCSFIFVKHIKHLKSEFSFKIKSYHNNLTETKQKLEVIQKAYLILKFDCVRSLDCFKNEIIEKFNEDVLFLISQNNKELEKRKIDLLRLQKEIDCYKKSEQRSVKAEVKETIQELEECIELQKKTYTNLQNEYSNYQVNEKKKWTDKLIETENKWLEKMDNYKKMMDTEHREELEALTNEWTNEQKHNALTLMTADSKNEETLEKIIQDVETTSQREEALQRQITKLNKELSELKKMYRNEVHNKHRNNEGDDDDNDVNNKDGCEMEYLRNILYEYMMGKQPMVLAKVLAAIVKFDSNQLSTILQKEEQKVSLLKTLGL
;
A
#
# COMPACT_ATOMS: atom_id res chain seq x y z
N MET A 1 22.64 11.28 62.62
CA MET A 1 23.01 12.06 63.83
C MET A 1 22.67 13.53 63.60
N PHE A 2 22.60 14.32 64.67
CA PHE A 2 22.45 15.80 64.75
C PHE A 2 22.96 16.60 63.52
N LYS A 3 22.47 17.78 63.11
CA LYS A 3 21.32 18.67 63.39
C LYS A 3 21.70 20.00 62.69
N ARG A 4 20.79 20.63 61.92
CA ARG A 4 20.60 22.12 61.82
C ARG A 4 21.76 22.99 61.25
N LEU A 5 21.55 24.22 60.71
CA LEU A 5 20.41 25.15 60.53
C LEU A 5 20.43 25.72 59.09
N LYS A 6 19.29 26.12 58.48
CA LYS A 6 18.82 27.52 58.28
C LYS A 6 19.93 28.61 58.16
N GLY A 7 19.86 29.61 57.25
CA GLY A 7 18.90 29.89 56.17
C GLY A 7 18.76 31.39 55.83
N THR A 8 18.10 31.68 54.70
CA THR A 8 17.27 32.87 54.38
C THR A 8 17.84 34.30 54.13
N ILE A 9 17.42 34.84 52.98
CA ILE A 9 16.92 36.23 52.69
C ILE A 9 17.90 37.39 52.39
N GLY A 10 17.49 38.23 51.42
CA GLY A 10 17.92 39.63 51.19
C GLY A 10 19.01 39.79 50.11
N LYS A 11 18.77 40.29 48.89
CA LYS A 11 18.21 41.57 48.36
C LYS A 11 19.13 42.79 48.48
N ASN A 12 19.04 43.67 47.46
CA ASN A 12 19.60 45.03 47.31
C ASN A 12 21.12 45.10 46.99
N ASP A 13 21.65 46.02 46.17
CA ASP A 13 21.07 47.01 45.24
C ASP A 13 22.06 47.35 44.09
N GLU A 14 21.58 48.04 43.04
CA GLU A 14 22.36 48.83 42.06
C GLU A 14 23.13 50.02 42.72
N PRO A 15 23.87 50.93 42.00
CA PRO A 15 24.14 51.05 40.55
C PRO A 15 25.63 51.32 40.19
N LYS A 16 25.94 51.36 38.87
CA LYS A 16 26.51 52.54 38.14
C LYS A 16 27.16 52.18 36.79
N THR A 17 26.52 52.58 35.70
CA THR A 17 27.15 53.01 34.44
C THR A 17 27.54 54.51 34.55
N PRO A 18 28.12 55.21 33.53
CA PRO A 18 28.53 54.80 32.18
C PRO A 18 29.96 55.25 31.74
N ASN A 19 30.49 54.71 30.62
CA ASN A 19 30.85 55.51 29.42
C ASN A 19 31.59 54.74 28.29
N SER A 20 31.40 55.24 27.06
CA SER A 20 32.23 55.11 25.84
C SER A 20 32.62 53.72 25.28
N LEU A 21 31.91 53.34 24.22
CA LEU A 21 32.41 52.66 23.00
C LEU A 21 33.37 53.58 22.20
N PRO A 22 34.02 53.15 21.08
CA PRO A 22 34.33 51.79 20.59
C PRO A 22 35.81 51.60 20.13
N GLN A 23 36.26 50.36 19.83
CA GLN A 23 36.84 49.99 18.51
C GLN A 23 37.30 48.51 18.39
N ASN A 24 36.74 47.83 17.38
CA ASN A 24 37.33 46.90 16.40
C ASN A 24 38.23 45.69 16.78
N ARG A 25 37.66 44.51 16.43
CA ARG A 25 38.24 43.43 15.60
C ARG A 25 39.28 42.46 16.22
N PRO A 26 38.88 41.19 16.47
CA PRO A 26 39.79 40.05 16.47
C PRO A 26 39.92 39.46 15.05
N THR A 27 41.13 39.37 14.52
CA THR A 27 41.44 38.61 13.30
C THR A 27 41.70 37.15 13.63
N TRP A 28 40.94 36.24 13.00
CA TRP A 28 41.19 34.79 13.02
C TRP A 28 41.97 34.39 11.77
N SER A 29 43.17 33.85 11.96
CA SER A 29 44.00 33.15 10.97
C SER A 29 45.22 32.57 11.68
N SER A 30 45.72 31.37 11.42
CA SER A 30 45.19 30.20 10.70
C SER A 30 45.93 28.98 11.25
N PHE A 31 45.33 27.78 11.15
CA PHE A 31 46.02 26.54 11.55
C PHE A 31 47.19 26.23 10.61
N SER A 32 48.36 25.94 11.17
CA SER A 32 49.43 25.22 10.47
C SER A 32 49.22 23.72 10.63
N THR A 33 49.36 22.97 9.53
CA THR A 33 49.20 21.53 9.47
C THR A 33 50.34 20.80 10.17
N ILE A 34 50.01 19.73 10.90
CA ILE A 34 50.95 18.78 11.52
C ILE A 34 51.17 17.60 10.57
N SER A 35 52.43 17.23 10.36
CA SER A 35 52.83 15.98 9.70
C SER A 35 52.48 14.74 10.54
N PRO A 36 52.32 13.57 9.93
CA PRO A 36 52.70 12.32 10.59
C PRO A 36 53.95 11.70 9.93
N LEU A 37 54.72 11.00 10.76
CA LEU A 37 56.04 10.46 10.48
C LEU A 37 56.01 8.91 10.52
N ASN A 38 56.70 8.30 9.56
CA ASN A 38 57.30 6.95 9.51
C ASN A 38 56.51 5.67 9.88
N SER A 39 56.80 4.62 9.09
CA SER A 39 57.26 3.33 9.64
C SER A 39 58.42 2.81 8.79
N GLU A 40 59.52 2.48 9.46
CA GLU A 40 60.69 1.73 8.97
C GLU A 40 60.31 0.21 8.91
N MET A 41 61.11 -0.80 8.51
CA MET A 41 62.53 -0.91 8.13
C MET A 41 62.75 -2.23 7.32
N GLU A 42 64.03 -2.60 7.10
CA GLU A 42 64.56 -3.86 6.51
C GLU A 42 64.47 -3.96 4.96
N ASP A 43 65.52 -4.36 4.21
CA ASP A 43 66.80 -4.99 4.60
C ASP A 43 68.00 -4.56 3.69
N SER A 44 69.14 -5.23 3.85
CA SER A 44 70.48 -4.67 3.71
C SER A 44 71.31 -5.09 2.46
N GLN A 45 72.14 -4.14 1.98
CA GLN A 45 73.55 -4.32 1.55
C GLN A 45 73.92 -4.95 0.17
N PHE A 46 74.52 -4.12 -0.72
CA PHE A 46 75.60 -4.38 -1.73
C PHE A 46 75.42 -5.49 -2.81
N CYS A 47 75.88 -5.37 -4.07
CA CYS A 47 76.53 -4.28 -4.82
C CYS A 47 76.49 -4.57 -6.35
N ILE A 48 76.40 -3.51 -7.16
CA ILE A 48 77.03 -3.26 -8.48
C ILE A 48 77.28 -4.47 -9.44
N ASN A 49 76.65 -4.43 -10.61
CA ASN A 49 77.35 -4.33 -11.90
C ASN A 49 76.41 -3.84 -13.01
N ASP A 50 76.96 -3.03 -13.90
CA ASP A 50 76.25 -2.29 -14.94
C ASP A 50 76.01 -3.10 -16.24
N ASP A 51 75.21 -2.47 -17.10
CA ASP A 51 75.42 -2.37 -18.56
C ASP A 51 74.73 -3.32 -19.57
N ILE A 52 74.23 -2.64 -20.62
CA ILE A 52 74.06 -3.05 -22.04
C ILE A 52 72.74 -3.71 -22.50
N GLU A 53 71.91 -2.83 -23.10
CA GLU A 53 71.26 -2.88 -24.43
C GLU A 53 70.10 -3.85 -24.81
N GLU A 54 69.25 -3.26 -25.67
CA GLU A 54 68.43 -3.83 -26.76
C GLU A 54 67.27 -4.83 -26.50
N THR A 55 66.06 -4.30 -26.75
CA THR A 55 64.91 -5.02 -27.36
C THR A 55 65.31 -5.66 -28.72
N PRO A 56 64.65 -6.71 -29.30
CA PRO A 56 63.18 -6.87 -29.28
C PRO A 56 62.57 -8.31 -29.45
N LYS A 57 61.22 -8.35 -29.33
CA LYS A 57 60.23 -9.21 -30.06
C LYS A 57 60.57 -10.65 -30.50
N ASN A 58 59.81 -11.64 -29.98
CA ASN A 58 58.94 -12.60 -30.72
C ASN A 58 58.76 -13.96 -30.01
N SER A 59 57.55 -14.49 -30.05
CA SER A 59 57.20 -15.92 -29.85
C SER A 59 57.32 -16.68 -31.20
N PRO A 60 57.05 -18.01 -31.35
CA PRO A 60 56.60 -19.01 -30.36
C PRO A 60 57.19 -20.46 -30.48
N ALA A 61 56.77 -21.32 -29.54
CA ALA A 61 56.38 -22.75 -29.70
C ALA A 61 57.38 -23.94 -29.67
N ARG A 62 56.97 -24.93 -28.85
CA ARG A 62 56.93 -26.41 -29.08
C ARG A 62 58.04 -27.33 -28.52
N VAL A 63 57.57 -28.52 -28.07
CA VAL A 63 58.20 -29.79 -27.58
C VAL A 63 57.66 -30.08 -26.15
N VAL A 64 56.75 -31.02 -25.83
CA VAL A 64 56.32 -32.38 -26.28
C VAL A 64 57.08 -33.54 -25.58
N VAL A 65 56.33 -34.61 -25.21
CA VAL A 65 56.71 -35.89 -24.54
C VAL A 65 56.73 -35.81 -22.98
N SER A 66 56.01 -36.55 -22.11
CA SER A 66 55.47 -37.95 -22.01
C SER A 66 56.46 -38.97 -21.35
N GLU A 67 56.10 -39.95 -20.51
CA GLU A 67 54.86 -40.32 -19.76
C GLU A 67 55.16 -41.50 -18.78
N SER A 68 54.14 -42.15 -18.20
CA SER A 68 54.20 -43.43 -17.44
C SER A 68 54.85 -43.41 -16.03
N THR A 69 54.53 -44.30 -15.06
CA THR A 69 53.82 -45.62 -15.06
C THR A 69 53.13 -45.96 -13.72
N THR A 70 52.04 -46.76 -13.77
CA THR A 70 51.54 -47.81 -12.83
C THR A 70 51.44 -47.54 -11.31
N VAL A 71 50.27 -47.60 -10.64
CA VAL A 71 49.37 -48.75 -10.33
C VAL A 71 49.96 -49.80 -9.38
N ASP A 72 49.36 -49.95 -8.19
CA ASP A 72 49.27 -51.23 -7.45
C ASP A 72 47.96 -51.31 -6.63
N LEU A 73 47.51 -52.52 -6.30
CA LEU A 73 46.14 -52.86 -5.83
C LEU A 73 46.19 -53.85 -4.64
N GLY A 74 45.85 -53.40 -3.43
CA GLY A 74 46.00 -54.20 -2.20
C GLY A 74 44.83 -54.11 -1.21
N LYS A 75 43.87 -55.04 -1.32
CA LYS A 75 42.63 -55.15 -0.52
C LYS A 75 42.87 -55.30 1.00
N PHE A 76 42.03 -54.65 1.81
CA PHE A 76 41.30 -55.31 2.92
C PHE A 76 40.08 -54.49 3.36
N SER A 77 38.97 -55.16 3.68
CA SER A 77 37.72 -54.54 4.13
C SER A 77 37.49 -54.76 5.63
N GLN A 78 36.92 -53.77 6.34
CA GLN A 78 35.70 -53.88 7.16
C GLN A 78 35.53 -52.66 8.10
N SER A 79 34.28 -52.16 8.18
CA SER A 79 33.62 -51.53 9.35
C SER A 79 34.29 -50.35 10.10
N SER A 80 33.62 -49.26 10.48
CA SER A 80 32.18 -48.95 10.58
C SER A 80 31.97 -47.46 10.94
N SER A 81 30.78 -46.91 10.63
CA SER A 81 30.25 -45.61 11.12
C SER A 81 31.00 -44.34 10.63
N SER A 82 30.41 -43.14 10.54
CA SER A 82 29.00 -42.70 10.57
C SER A 82 28.91 -41.24 10.10
N LEU A 83 28.02 -40.96 9.14
CA LEU A 83 27.40 -39.67 8.80
C LEU A 83 28.26 -38.46 8.31
N VAL A 84 27.59 -37.71 7.42
CA VAL A 84 27.82 -36.34 6.90
C VAL A 84 29.10 -36.02 6.12
N ASN A 85 28.96 -35.89 4.79
CA ASN A 85 29.47 -34.74 4.04
C ASN A 85 28.78 -34.64 2.68
N ASP A 86 27.69 -33.88 2.60
CA ASP A 86 27.04 -33.55 1.33
C ASP A 86 27.85 -32.47 0.59
N HIS A 87 28.55 -32.88 -0.47
CA HIS A 87 29.02 -31.93 -1.47
C HIS A 87 27.86 -31.57 -2.39
N LEU A 88 27.32 -30.36 -2.18
CA LEU A 88 26.21 -29.78 -2.95
C LEU A 88 26.62 -29.59 -4.42
N SER A 89 26.32 -30.57 -5.26
CA SER A 89 26.34 -30.41 -6.71
C SER A 89 25.24 -29.44 -7.13
N PHE A 90 25.59 -28.30 -7.71
CA PHE A 90 24.64 -27.43 -8.40
C PHE A 90 24.08 -28.15 -9.61
N HIS A 91 22.92 -28.80 -9.44
CA HIS A 91 22.13 -29.31 -10.54
C HIS A 91 21.31 -28.16 -11.14
N THR A 92 21.24 -28.14 -12.47
CA THR A 92 20.54 -27.12 -13.25
C THR A 92 19.04 -27.39 -13.25
N ASP A 93 18.26 -26.64 -12.46
CA ASP A 93 16.79 -26.71 -12.46
C ASP A 93 16.19 -26.02 -13.71
N ILE A 94 16.41 -26.64 -14.87
CA ILE A 94 15.54 -26.54 -16.05
C ILE A 94 14.83 -27.89 -16.19
N GLU A 95 13.81 -28.10 -15.36
CA GLU A 95 12.86 -29.20 -15.56
C GLU A 95 11.84 -28.82 -16.64
N SER A 96 12.23 -29.16 -17.87
CA SER A 96 11.41 -29.69 -18.96
C SER A 96 9.89 -29.51 -18.87
N ALA A 97 9.34 -28.70 -19.80
CA ALA A 97 7.91 -28.60 -20.07
C ALA A 97 7.33 -29.84 -20.81
N SER A 98 7.77 -31.06 -20.45
CA SER A 98 7.50 -32.30 -21.21
C SER A 98 6.46 -33.25 -20.58
N GLU A 99 5.91 -32.95 -19.39
CA GLU A 99 4.94 -33.83 -18.71
C GLU A 99 3.52 -33.87 -19.31
N ILE A 100 3.25 -33.15 -20.40
CA ILE A 100 1.88 -33.06 -20.96
C ILE A 100 1.49 -34.32 -21.76
N ASP A 101 2.43 -35.01 -22.42
CA ASP A 101 2.10 -36.16 -23.29
C ASP A 101 1.96 -37.51 -22.56
N ASP A 102 2.65 -37.73 -21.44
CA ASP A 102 2.59 -39.02 -20.71
C ASP A 102 1.22 -39.31 -20.06
N SER A 103 0.32 -38.32 -20.03
CA SER A 103 -1.07 -38.53 -19.59
C SER A 103 -1.97 -39.10 -20.69
N ALA A 104 -1.55 -39.08 -21.96
CA ALA A 104 -2.33 -39.58 -23.09
C ALA A 104 -2.02 -41.04 -23.44
N SER A 105 -0.76 -41.49 -23.29
CA SER A 105 -0.35 -42.85 -23.68
C SER A 105 -1.01 -43.95 -22.83
N VAL A 106 -1.16 -43.72 -21.52
CA VAL A 106 -1.79 -44.67 -20.58
C VAL A 106 -3.30 -44.85 -20.81
N VAL A 107 -3.95 -43.94 -21.55
CA VAL A 107 -5.40 -43.98 -21.82
C VAL A 107 -5.75 -44.93 -22.98
N SER A 108 -4.78 -45.31 -23.83
CA SER A 108 -5.06 -46.08 -25.05
C SER A 108 -5.31 -47.58 -24.85
N GLU A 109 -5.00 -48.16 -23.69
CA GLU A 109 -4.99 -49.62 -23.49
C GLU A 109 -6.09 -50.15 -22.53
N TYR A 110 -6.78 -49.26 -21.80
CA TYR A 110 -7.81 -49.61 -20.80
C TYR A 110 -9.17 -48.92 -21.01
N ALA A 111 -9.53 -48.63 -22.26
CA ALA A 111 -10.68 -47.80 -22.62
C ALA A 111 -12.08 -48.34 -22.22
N ASN A 112 -12.20 -49.58 -21.75
CA ASN A 112 -13.49 -50.23 -21.48
C ASN A 112 -14.02 -50.10 -20.04
N GLU A 113 -13.23 -49.65 -19.06
CA GLU A 113 -13.68 -49.50 -17.65
C GLU A 113 -13.21 -48.18 -16.99
N ILE A 114 -13.42 -47.04 -17.65
CA ILE A 114 -13.24 -45.73 -17.01
C ILE A 114 -14.44 -45.44 -16.10
N THR A 115 -14.34 -45.78 -14.82
CA THR A 115 -15.33 -45.41 -13.80
C THR A 115 -15.37 -43.90 -13.56
N LYS A 116 -16.53 -43.40 -13.11
CA LYS A 116 -16.75 -41.98 -12.81
C LYS A 116 -15.77 -41.45 -11.75
N GLU A 117 -15.45 -42.27 -10.76
CA GLU A 117 -14.46 -42.01 -9.72
C GLU A 117 -13.06 -41.79 -10.30
N ASN A 118 -12.65 -42.58 -11.30
CA ASN A 118 -11.34 -42.45 -11.94
C ASN A 118 -11.22 -41.11 -12.70
N LEU A 119 -12.26 -40.74 -13.46
CA LEU A 119 -12.32 -39.46 -14.17
C LEU A 119 -12.32 -38.26 -13.18
N TYR A 120 -13.08 -38.36 -12.08
CA TYR A 120 -13.11 -37.33 -11.04
C TYR A 120 -11.78 -37.20 -10.29
N ALA A 121 -11.08 -38.31 -10.04
CA ALA A 121 -9.74 -38.31 -9.45
C ALA A 121 -8.70 -37.68 -10.39
N ALA A 122 -8.77 -37.95 -11.70
CA ALA A 122 -7.93 -37.31 -12.70
C ALA A 122 -8.20 -35.80 -12.77
N TYR A 123 -9.47 -35.39 -12.85
CA TYR A 123 -9.86 -33.97 -12.81
C TYR A 123 -9.37 -33.27 -11.53
N LYS A 124 -9.53 -33.87 -10.35
CA LYS A 124 -9.07 -33.30 -9.08
C LYS A 124 -7.54 -33.13 -9.04
N LYS A 125 -6.78 -34.08 -9.59
CA LYS A 125 -5.32 -33.97 -9.75
C LYS A 125 -4.95 -32.84 -10.73
N LEU A 126 -5.60 -32.77 -11.89
CA LEU A 126 -5.36 -31.72 -12.91
C LEU A 126 -5.71 -30.32 -12.37
N HIS A 127 -6.84 -30.18 -11.70
CA HIS A 127 -7.28 -28.93 -11.05
C HIS A 127 -6.32 -28.47 -9.96
N GLY A 128 -5.74 -29.41 -9.21
CA GLY A 128 -4.67 -29.15 -8.24
C GLY A 128 -3.34 -28.71 -8.89
N ARG A 129 -2.94 -29.31 -10.02
CA ARG A 129 -1.79 -28.84 -10.81
C ARG A 129 -2.05 -27.44 -11.37
N TYR A 130 -3.22 -27.19 -11.97
CA TYR A 130 -3.62 -25.86 -12.48
C TYR A 130 -3.55 -24.78 -11.39
N HIS A 131 -4.07 -25.04 -10.19
CA HIS A 131 -3.96 -24.08 -9.08
C HIS A 131 -2.50 -23.80 -8.67
N LYS A 132 -1.62 -24.82 -8.66
CA LYS A 132 -0.19 -24.63 -8.41
C LYS A 132 0.49 -23.80 -9.49
N HIS A 133 0.21 -24.05 -10.78
CA HIS A 133 0.76 -23.23 -11.87
C HIS A 133 0.22 -21.81 -11.83
N LYS A 134 -1.10 -21.62 -11.62
CA LYS A 134 -1.72 -20.30 -11.46
C LYS A 134 -1.06 -19.52 -10.32
N PHE A 135 -0.86 -20.15 -9.16
CA PHE A 135 -0.18 -19.52 -8.02
C PHE A 135 1.27 -19.12 -8.37
N LYS A 136 2.05 -20.01 -8.98
CA LYS A 136 3.43 -19.70 -9.45
C LYS A 136 3.46 -18.56 -10.45
N TYR A 137 2.52 -18.49 -11.40
CA TYR A 137 2.42 -17.39 -12.37
C TYR A 137 2.00 -16.06 -11.72
N THR A 138 1.08 -16.08 -10.75
CA THR A 138 0.74 -14.89 -9.96
C THR A 138 1.94 -14.40 -9.16
N GLU A 139 2.64 -15.30 -8.45
CA GLU A 139 3.84 -14.97 -7.68
C GLU A 139 4.97 -14.40 -8.58
N LEU A 140 5.14 -14.95 -9.79
CA LEU A 140 6.10 -14.45 -10.77
C LEU A 140 5.70 -13.06 -11.30
N ALA A 141 4.42 -12.83 -11.60
CA ALA A 141 3.90 -11.53 -12.02
C ALA A 141 4.06 -10.47 -10.92
N ASP A 142 3.80 -10.83 -9.67
CA ASP A 142 4.00 -9.96 -8.51
C ASP A 142 5.49 -9.63 -8.30
N LYS A 143 6.40 -10.60 -8.48
CA LYS A 143 7.85 -10.35 -8.46
C LYS A 143 8.28 -9.40 -9.59
N PHE A 144 7.81 -9.60 -10.83
CA PHE A 144 8.10 -8.66 -11.93
C PHE A 144 7.58 -7.25 -11.65
N LYS A 145 6.36 -7.13 -11.12
CA LYS A 145 5.76 -5.84 -10.74
C LYS A 145 6.56 -5.18 -9.62
N GLN A 146 6.99 -5.94 -8.61
CA GLN A 146 7.84 -5.45 -7.54
C GLN A 146 9.19 -4.97 -8.10
N THR A 147 9.85 -5.73 -8.96
CA THR A 147 11.10 -5.35 -9.64
C THR A 147 10.94 -4.06 -10.45
N MET A 148 9.85 -3.88 -11.21
CA MET A 148 9.58 -2.61 -11.90
C MET A 148 9.43 -1.43 -10.92
N THR A 149 8.67 -1.59 -9.83
CA THR A 149 8.53 -0.52 -8.83
C THR A 149 9.82 -0.20 -8.07
N ILE A 150 10.78 -1.14 -7.99
CA ILE A 150 12.11 -0.90 -7.44
C ILE A 150 12.96 -0.14 -8.47
N HIS A 151 13.01 -0.61 -9.72
CA HIS A 151 13.69 0.07 -10.81
C HIS A 151 13.25 1.53 -10.99
N ASP A 152 11.95 1.84 -10.86
CA ASP A 152 11.46 3.21 -10.96
C ASP A 152 11.87 4.08 -9.74
N LYS A 153 11.94 3.51 -8.54
CA LYS A 153 12.49 4.19 -7.35
C LYS A 153 13.99 4.45 -7.48
N ASP A 154 14.73 3.49 -8.02
CA ASP A 154 16.16 3.61 -8.26
C ASP A 154 16.44 4.66 -9.33
N LYS A 155 15.65 4.69 -10.42
CA LYS A 155 15.67 5.75 -11.44
C LYS A 155 15.42 7.13 -10.84
N ILE A 156 14.39 7.28 -10.01
CA ILE A 156 14.09 8.55 -9.30
C ILE A 156 15.25 8.96 -8.37
N THR A 157 15.88 7.99 -7.70
CA THR A 157 17.00 8.23 -6.77
C THR A 157 18.27 8.64 -7.53
N MET A 158 18.52 7.99 -8.67
CA MET A 158 19.62 8.31 -9.59
C MET A 158 19.46 9.71 -10.20
N THR A 159 18.26 10.08 -10.67
CA THR A 159 17.99 11.45 -11.16
C THR A 159 18.22 12.48 -10.04
N LYS A 160 17.71 12.25 -8.83
CA LYS A 160 17.97 13.14 -7.68
C LYS A 160 19.46 13.24 -7.29
N ALA A 161 20.24 12.16 -7.47
CA ALA A 161 21.69 12.19 -7.25
C ALA A 161 22.41 12.98 -8.35
N GLN A 162 21.98 12.85 -9.61
CA GLN A 162 22.47 13.63 -10.73
C GLN A 162 22.16 15.12 -10.58
N ASP A 163 20.94 15.47 -10.17
CA ASP A 163 20.54 16.87 -9.91
C ASP A 163 21.37 17.51 -8.80
N LYS A 164 21.64 16.76 -7.71
CA LYS A 164 22.56 17.21 -6.63
C LYS A 164 24.00 17.40 -7.12
N LEU A 165 24.50 16.52 -7.99
CA LEU A 165 25.81 16.67 -8.61
C LEU A 165 25.87 17.91 -9.51
N LEU A 166 24.83 18.15 -10.31
CA LEU A 166 24.71 19.35 -11.15
C LEU A 166 24.64 20.63 -10.31
N GLN A 167 23.88 20.62 -9.21
CA GLN A 167 23.86 21.71 -8.25
C GLN A 167 25.25 21.95 -7.63
N ARG A 168 25.95 20.89 -7.23
CA ARG A 168 27.31 21.01 -6.69
C ARG A 168 28.32 21.53 -7.71
N ILE A 169 28.17 21.16 -8.98
CA ILE A 169 28.97 21.70 -10.09
C ILE A 169 28.68 23.19 -10.30
N ALA A 170 27.42 23.63 -10.15
CA ALA A 170 27.05 25.04 -10.22
C ALA A 170 27.66 25.84 -9.06
N GLU A 171 27.53 25.35 -7.82
CA GLU A 171 28.15 25.94 -6.62
C GLU A 171 29.69 26.06 -6.76
N LEU A 172 30.36 25.02 -7.25
CA LEU A 172 31.81 25.04 -7.46
C LEU A 172 32.24 26.01 -8.57
N LYS A 173 31.41 26.19 -9.61
CA LYS A 173 31.64 27.22 -10.64
C LYS A 173 31.48 28.61 -10.07
N GLU A 174 30.43 28.86 -9.28
CA GLU A 174 30.21 30.14 -8.61
C GLU A 174 31.38 30.45 -7.66
N GLN A 175 31.77 29.49 -6.82
CA GLN A 175 32.94 29.61 -5.93
C GLN A 175 34.22 29.94 -6.72
N CYS A 176 34.47 29.28 -7.85
CA CYS A 176 35.62 29.57 -8.71
C CYS A 176 35.57 31.00 -9.29
N THR A 177 34.39 31.48 -9.73
CA THR A 177 34.25 32.86 -10.21
C THR A 177 34.45 33.91 -9.12
N LEU A 178 33.95 33.64 -7.90
CA LEU A 178 34.16 34.52 -6.73
C LEU A 178 35.62 34.53 -6.29
N GLU A 179 36.31 33.40 -6.34
CA GLU A 179 37.74 33.30 -6.04
C GLU A 179 38.60 34.01 -7.11
N GLN A 180 38.26 33.91 -8.39
CA GLN A 180 38.89 34.70 -9.46
C GLN A 180 38.69 36.21 -9.26
N ALA A 181 37.47 36.64 -8.90
CA ALA A 181 37.19 38.05 -8.60
C ALA A 181 37.95 38.55 -7.36
N ALA A 182 38.00 37.75 -6.29
CA ALA A 182 38.78 38.07 -5.08
C ALA A 182 40.29 38.14 -5.38
N LYS A 183 40.80 37.25 -6.22
CA LYS A 183 42.19 37.27 -6.68
C LYS A 183 42.50 38.50 -7.54
N ALA A 184 41.59 38.89 -8.44
CA ALA A 184 41.74 40.12 -9.22
C ALA A 184 41.78 41.37 -8.32
N HIS A 185 40.85 41.48 -7.35
CA HIS A 185 40.88 42.57 -6.36
C HIS A 185 42.15 42.58 -5.51
N MET A 186 42.72 41.42 -5.17
CA MET A 186 43.99 41.34 -4.46
C MET A 186 45.18 41.74 -5.35
N GLU A 187 45.15 41.40 -6.65
CA GLU A 187 46.16 41.86 -7.60
C GLU A 187 46.08 43.38 -7.80
N ASP A 188 44.88 43.95 -7.95
CA ASP A 188 44.67 45.39 -8.04
C ASP A 188 45.14 46.13 -6.77
N ALA A 189 44.88 45.59 -5.59
CA ALA A 189 45.40 46.13 -4.33
C ALA A 189 46.93 46.11 -4.27
N LEU A 190 47.57 45.00 -4.67
CA LEU A 190 49.03 44.89 -4.74
C LEU A 190 49.63 45.80 -5.82
N ARG A 191 48.94 46.03 -6.94
CA ARG A 191 49.33 47.02 -7.96
C ARG A 191 49.31 48.44 -7.40
N ASN A 192 48.24 48.82 -6.71
CA ASN A 192 48.16 50.13 -6.04
C ASN A 192 49.28 50.31 -5.01
N ASP A 193 49.55 49.30 -4.17
CA ASP A 193 50.66 49.33 -3.20
C ASP A 193 52.04 49.48 -3.86
N ILE A 194 52.23 48.88 -5.05
CA ILE A 194 53.45 49.04 -5.85
C ILE A 194 53.54 50.45 -6.43
N GLU A 195 52.46 50.97 -7.02
CA GLU A 195 52.40 52.34 -7.57
C GLU A 195 52.64 53.40 -6.49
N GLU A 196 52.08 53.24 -5.28
CA GLU A 196 52.37 54.10 -4.13
C GLU A 196 53.86 54.05 -3.73
N ARG A 197 54.46 52.85 -3.70
CA ARG A 197 55.91 52.71 -3.42
C ARG A 197 56.76 53.34 -4.51
N ASP A 198 56.41 53.19 -5.78
CA ASP A 198 57.12 53.81 -6.89
C ASP A 198 57.01 55.34 -6.86
N HIS A 199 55.85 55.90 -6.44
CA HIS A 199 55.72 57.33 -6.16
C HIS A 199 56.60 57.78 -4.99
N ILE A 200 56.72 57.00 -3.91
CA ILE A 200 57.64 57.28 -2.80
C ILE A 200 59.09 57.21 -3.27
N ILE A 201 59.48 56.19 -4.03
CA ILE A 201 60.83 56.03 -4.61
C ILE A 201 61.17 57.22 -5.52
N SER A 202 60.25 57.63 -6.39
CA SER A 202 60.40 58.82 -7.26
C SER A 202 60.57 60.11 -6.43
N THR A 203 59.84 60.25 -5.33
CA THR A 203 59.95 61.39 -4.39
C THR A 203 61.28 61.37 -3.62
N LEU A 204 61.76 60.21 -3.21
CA LEU A 204 63.05 60.05 -2.54
C LEU A 204 64.21 60.29 -3.51
N ASN A 205 64.13 59.79 -4.74
CA ASN A 205 65.13 60.02 -5.78
C ASN A 205 65.23 61.51 -6.15
N THR A 206 64.10 62.21 -6.37
CA THR A 206 64.13 63.66 -6.57
C THR A 206 64.69 64.42 -5.36
N LYS A 207 64.45 63.95 -4.13
CA LYS A 207 65.08 64.52 -2.92
C LYS A 207 66.58 64.23 -2.84
N ILE A 208 67.04 63.06 -3.25
CA ILE A 208 68.47 62.70 -3.34
C ILE A 208 69.16 63.54 -4.42
N ASP A 209 68.52 63.75 -5.57
CA ASP A 209 69.07 64.59 -6.64
C ASP A 209 69.19 66.06 -6.20
N LEU A 210 68.20 66.59 -5.47
CA LEU A 210 68.29 67.91 -4.84
C LEU A 210 69.41 67.98 -3.79
N LEU A 211 69.59 66.94 -2.97
CA LEU A 211 70.67 66.88 -1.98
C LEU A 211 72.06 66.77 -2.62
N ARG A 212 72.22 65.97 -3.69
CA ARG A 212 73.46 65.88 -4.48
C ARG A 212 73.79 67.20 -5.19
N LYS A 213 72.75 67.91 -5.66
CA LYS A 213 72.89 69.25 -6.23
C LYS A 213 73.30 70.30 -5.19
N ASN A 214 72.91 70.10 -3.93
CA ASN A 214 73.36 70.94 -2.80
C ASN A 214 74.73 70.51 -2.22
N SER A 215 75.22 69.30 -2.48
CA SER A 215 76.47 68.78 -1.89
C SER A 215 77.71 68.95 -2.79
N SER A 216 77.65 69.81 -3.80
CA SER A 216 78.77 70.07 -4.73
C SER A 216 79.60 71.30 -4.36
N ASP A 217 79.16 72.12 -3.41
CA ASP A 217 79.88 73.27 -2.87
C ASP A 217 80.19 73.07 -1.38
N GLU A 218 81.31 72.41 -1.07
CA GLU A 218 82.36 72.97 -0.19
C GLU A 218 83.53 72.00 -0.04
N SER A 219 84.75 72.51 -0.23
CA SER A 219 85.99 71.75 -0.19
C SER A 219 86.87 72.15 1.00
N ALA A 220 87.59 71.15 1.54
CA ALA A 220 89.05 71.17 1.77
C ALA A 220 89.57 71.00 3.21
N SER A 221 90.51 70.04 3.33
CA SER A 221 91.69 70.06 4.23
C SER A 221 91.43 69.86 5.75
N LYS A 222 92.36 69.36 6.59
CA LYS A 222 93.83 69.12 6.43
C LYS A 222 94.32 68.03 7.41
N SER A 223 95.56 67.59 7.23
CA SER A 223 96.31 66.55 7.99
C SER A 223 96.73 66.91 9.43
N ILE A 224 96.98 65.91 10.30
CA ILE A 224 98.20 65.68 11.15
C ILE A 224 97.96 64.59 12.23
N GLY A 225 98.96 63.75 12.57
CA GLY A 225 98.86 62.84 13.76
C GLY A 225 99.75 61.58 13.82
N SER A 226 101.04 61.63 13.44
CA SER A 226 101.88 60.43 13.17
C SER A 226 102.43 59.65 14.39
N THR A 227 101.71 59.54 15.51
CA THR A 227 102.15 58.69 16.64
C THR A 227 100.97 58.08 17.40
N ASP A 228 99.88 58.85 17.55
CA ASP A 228 98.59 58.29 17.98
C ASP A 228 98.10 57.23 16.98
N LEU A 229 98.39 57.44 15.68
CA LEU A 229 98.14 56.46 14.61
C LEU A 229 98.79 55.09 14.84
N MET A 230 99.92 54.96 15.54
CA MET A 230 100.58 53.65 15.70
C MET A 230 99.87 52.80 16.75
N ASN A 231 99.61 53.36 17.94
CA ASN A 231 98.85 52.68 18.99
C ASN A 231 97.38 52.48 18.56
N LYS A 232 96.79 53.45 17.84
CA LYS A 232 95.49 53.30 17.20
C LYS A 232 95.53 52.21 16.13
N CYS A 233 96.63 52.06 15.37
CA CYS A 233 96.79 50.94 14.43
C CYS A 233 96.94 49.59 15.12
N GLU A 234 97.65 49.47 16.24
CA GLU A 234 97.72 48.20 16.99
C GLU A 234 96.37 47.83 17.60
N GLN A 235 95.67 48.79 18.22
CA GLN A 235 94.35 48.59 18.80
C GLN A 235 93.29 48.32 17.71
N LEU A 236 93.31 49.06 16.59
CA LEU A 236 92.51 48.75 15.40
C LEU A 236 92.93 47.44 14.75
N ASN A 237 94.16 46.96 14.90
CA ASN A 237 94.60 45.68 14.33
C ASN A 237 94.20 44.50 15.22
N GLU A 238 94.13 44.66 16.55
CA GLU A 238 93.48 43.70 17.44
C GLU A 238 91.95 43.68 17.24
N GLU A 239 91.31 44.84 17.12
CA GLU A 239 89.87 44.93 16.78
C GLU A 239 89.60 44.36 15.38
N LEU A 240 90.43 44.66 14.37
CA LEU A 240 90.35 44.09 13.03
C LEU A 240 90.65 42.58 13.02
N SER A 241 91.56 42.09 13.87
CA SER A 241 91.84 40.66 14.01
C SER A 241 90.65 39.93 14.65
N SER A 242 90.06 40.53 15.70
CA SER A 242 88.87 40.02 16.38
C SER A 242 87.65 40.03 15.45
N ALA A 243 87.42 41.15 14.76
CA ALA A 243 86.36 41.28 13.76
C ALA A 243 86.59 40.36 12.54
N LYS A 244 87.83 40.11 12.12
CA LYS A 244 88.13 39.07 11.11
C LYS A 244 87.79 37.68 11.61
N LEU A 245 88.12 37.36 12.86
CA LEU A 245 87.76 36.08 13.48
C LEU A 245 86.23 35.92 13.56
N GLU A 246 85.53 36.96 13.98
CA GLU A 246 84.06 37.02 14.00
C GLU A 246 83.46 36.92 12.58
N CYS A 247 84.00 37.63 11.59
CA CYS A 247 83.62 37.48 10.19
C CYS A 247 83.84 36.05 9.69
N THR A 248 84.97 35.40 9.98
CA THR A 248 85.18 33.99 9.58
C THR A 248 84.23 33.03 10.29
N LEU A 249 83.84 33.29 11.54
CA LEU A 249 82.83 32.50 12.25
C LEU A 249 81.43 32.69 11.64
N LEU A 250 81.08 33.94 11.31
CA LEU A 250 79.83 34.27 10.63
C LEU A 250 79.78 33.71 9.19
N GLU A 251 80.89 33.74 8.45
CA GLU A 251 81.02 33.11 7.12
C GLU A 251 80.82 31.59 7.21
N ASN A 252 81.48 30.91 8.15
CA ASN A 252 81.28 29.48 8.40
C ASN A 252 79.82 29.17 8.81
N GLN A 253 79.18 30.04 9.60
CA GLN A 253 77.78 29.89 10.00
C GLN A 253 76.81 30.14 8.84
N ILE A 254 77.10 31.11 7.97
CA ILE A 254 76.36 31.37 6.73
C ILE A 254 76.53 30.20 5.75
N GLU A 255 77.71 29.60 5.65
CA GLU A 255 77.96 28.43 4.80
C GLU A 255 77.21 27.19 5.32
N LEU A 256 77.21 26.95 6.64
CA LEU A 256 76.38 25.91 7.27
C LEU A 256 74.89 26.15 7.04
N LEU A 257 74.42 27.40 7.17
CA LEU A 257 73.02 27.76 6.91
C LEU A 257 72.65 27.55 5.44
N LYS A 258 73.45 28.03 4.50
CA LYS A 258 73.26 27.78 3.05
C LYS A 258 73.22 26.28 2.73
N LYS A 259 74.11 25.48 3.32
CA LYS A 259 74.12 24.04 3.12
C LYS A 259 72.90 23.34 3.72
N SER A 260 72.38 23.85 4.84
CA SER A 260 71.09 23.39 5.40
C SER A 260 69.91 23.79 4.53
N GLU A 261 69.91 25.01 3.98
CA GLU A 261 68.89 25.52 3.06
C GLU A 261 68.88 24.72 1.74
N GLU A 262 70.05 24.48 1.15
CA GLU A 262 70.24 23.63 -0.03
C GLU A 262 69.71 22.20 0.20
N ASN A 263 70.01 21.59 1.35
CA ASN A 263 69.45 20.29 1.72
C ASN A 263 67.91 20.32 1.87
N THR A 264 67.33 21.40 2.43
CA THR A 264 65.86 21.54 2.49
C THR A 264 65.23 21.76 1.12
N LEU A 265 65.90 22.50 0.22
CA LEU A 265 65.45 22.71 -1.16
C LEU A 265 65.53 21.42 -1.99
N LEU A 266 66.58 20.61 -1.80
CA LEU A 266 66.70 19.27 -2.37
C LEU A 266 65.56 18.36 -1.90
N SER A 267 65.34 18.25 -0.58
CA SER A 267 64.24 17.45 -0.03
C SER A 267 62.86 17.93 -0.51
N LEU A 268 62.66 19.25 -0.64
CA LEU A 268 61.42 19.82 -1.19
C LEU A 268 61.25 19.50 -2.69
N ALA A 269 62.34 19.51 -3.47
CA ALA A 269 62.33 19.13 -4.88
C ALA A 269 62.05 17.62 -5.07
N GLU A 270 62.66 16.77 -4.25
CA GLU A 270 62.41 15.33 -4.21
C GLU A 270 60.94 15.02 -3.89
N ASN A 271 60.39 15.65 -2.85
CA ASN A 271 58.99 15.50 -2.46
C ASN A 271 58.05 16.00 -3.58
N LYS A 272 58.36 17.14 -4.20
CA LYS A 272 57.62 17.64 -5.37
C LYS A 272 57.66 16.67 -6.55
N MET A 273 58.81 16.05 -6.86
CA MET A 273 58.91 15.03 -7.90
C MET A 273 58.17 13.74 -7.55
N ALA A 274 58.16 13.33 -6.27
CA ALA A 274 57.40 12.17 -5.80
C ALA A 274 55.88 12.41 -5.96
N ILE A 275 55.38 13.58 -5.55
CA ILE A 275 53.98 13.98 -5.74
C ILE A 275 53.62 14.02 -7.22
N HIS A 276 54.46 14.59 -8.10
CA HIS A 276 54.19 14.59 -9.54
C HIS A 276 54.14 13.19 -10.14
N LYS A 277 55.04 12.27 -9.75
CA LYS A 277 55.00 10.87 -10.18
C LYS A 277 53.75 10.15 -9.67
N GLU A 278 53.35 10.36 -8.42
CA GLU A 278 52.10 9.77 -7.92
C GLU A 278 50.90 10.31 -8.71
N LEU A 279 50.82 11.63 -8.91
CA LEU A 279 49.77 12.29 -9.67
C LEU A 279 49.66 11.70 -11.10
N GLU A 280 50.79 11.53 -11.79
CA GLU A 280 50.87 10.90 -13.12
C GLU A 280 50.30 9.46 -13.10
N THR A 281 50.66 8.64 -12.10
CA THR A 281 50.09 7.29 -11.97
C THR A 281 48.59 7.29 -11.68
N LYS A 282 48.08 8.30 -10.95
CA LYS A 282 46.64 8.47 -10.69
C LYS A 282 45.91 8.94 -11.94
N GLU A 283 46.45 9.89 -12.70
CA GLU A 283 45.90 10.30 -13.99
C GLU A 283 45.81 9.14 -14.98
N ASP A 284 46.81 8.26 -15.02
CA ASP A 284 46.77 7.08 -15.88
C ASP A 284 45.78 6.00 -15.40
N GLN A 285 45.54 5.91 -14.08
CA GLN A 285 44.43 5.11 -13.54
C GLN A 285 43.06 5.71 -13.92
N ILE A 286 42.92 7.03 -13.85
CA ILE A 286 41.71 7.76 -14.28
C ILE A 286 41.45 7.54 -15.77
N LYS A 287 42.45 7.75 -16.65
CA LYS A 287 42.34 7.50 -18.11
C LYS A 287 41.96 6.05 -18.43
N LYS A 288 42.40 5.07 -17.63
CA LYS A 288 41.98 3.66 -17.76
C LYS A 288 40.52 3.47 -17.36
N LEU A 289 40.10 4.04 -16.23
CA LEU A 289 38.70 3.99 -15.77
C LEU A 289 37.75 4.69 -16.76
N GLU A 290 38.11 5.88 -17.26
CA GLU A 290 37.35 6.60 -18.30
C GLU A 290 37.16 5.74 -19.56
N LYS A 291 38.21 5.05 -20.03
CA LYS A 291 38.10 4.10 -21.16
C LYS A 291 37.13 2.96 -20.85
N THR A 292 37.13 2.40 -19.64
CA THR A 292 36.17 1.35 -19.25
C THR A 292 34.73 1.87 -19.15
N ILE A 293 34.53 3.08 -18.60
CA ILE A 293 33.21 3.73 -18.51
C ILE A 293 32.66 4.01 -19.91
N ASN A 294 33.47 4.56 -20.82
CA ASN A 294 33.08 4.82 -22.20
C ASN A 294 32.75 3.51 -22.95
N GLY A 295 33.49 2.43 -22.69
CA GLY A 295 33.19 1.10 -23.22
C GLY A 295 31.83 0.58 -22.75
N LEU A 296 31.56 0.64 -21.45
CA LEU A 296 30.27 0.23 -20.86
C LEU A 296 29.10 1.13 -21.31
N GLN A 297 29.33 2.41 -21.58
CA GLN A 297 28.32 3.30 -22.16
C GLN A 297 27.99 2.92 -23.62
N MET A 298 29.01 2.57 -24.41
CA MET A 298 28.86 2.09 -25.78
C MET A 298 28.06 0.77 -25.81
N GLU A 299 28.40 -0.17 -24.92
CA GLU A 299 27.70 -1.45 -24.76
C GLU A 299 26.24 -1.26 -24.33
N ASN A 300 25.97 -0.36 -23.37
CA ASN A 300 24.59 -0.01 -22.98
C ASN A 300 23.81 0.64 -24.14
N GLN A 301 24.43 1.46 -24.99
CA GLN A 301 23.76 1.98 -26.19
C GLN A 301 23.43 0.88 -27.20
N ILE A 302 24.32 -0.10 -27.38
CA ILE A 302 24.08 -1.26 -28.25
C ILE A 302 22.91 -2.09 -27.71
N LEU A 303 22.93 -2.45 -26.42
CA LEU A 303 21.84 -3.18 -25.76
C LEU A 303 20.49 -2.42 -25.80
N LEU A 304 20.51 -1.09 -25.65
CA LEU A 304 19.30 -0.27 -25.82
C LEU A 304 18.77 -0.31 -27.26
N LYS A 305 19.65 -0.34 -28.26
CA LYS A 305 19.30 -0.43 -29.69
C LYS A 305 18.75 -1.81 -30.05
N GLU A 306 19.33 -2.88 -29.52
CA GLU A 306 18.81 -4.24 -29.65
C GLU A 306 17.45 -4.38 -28.97
N LYS A 307 17.29 -3.86 -27.74
CA LYS A 307 16.01 -3.85 -27.02
C LYS A 307 14.92 -3.06 -27.76
N ALA A 308 15.29 -1.95 -28.43
CA ALA A 308 14.38 -1.22 -29.30
C ALA A 308 13.96 -2.04 -30.55
N SER A 309 14.88 -2.81 -31.14
CA SER A 309 14.55 -3.72 -32.25
C SER A 309 13.60 -4.85 -31.84
N HIS A 310 13.78 -5.42 -30.63
CA HIS A 310 12.85 -6.38 -30.06
C HIS A 310 11.46 -5.77 -29.77
N LEU A 311 11.38 -4.51 -29.31
CA LEU A 311 10.10 -3.80 -29.19
C LEU A 311 9.40 -3.63 -30.54
N SER A 312 10.14 -3.35 -31.62
CA SER A 312 9.58 -3.27 -32.97
C SER A 312 8.99 -4.62 -33.41
N THR A 313 9.73 -5.72 -33.22
CA THR A 313 9.23 -7.09 -33.50
C THR A 313 7.97 -7.41 -32.69
N ASN A 314 7.92 -7.02 -31.41
CA ASN A 314 6.73 -7.19 -30.58
C ASN A 314 5.55 -6.32 -31.08
N SER A 315 5.81 -5.11 -31.57
CA SER A 315 4.79 -4.26 -32.21
C SER A 315 4.18 -4.90 -33.46
N TYR A 316 4.95 -5.62 -34.27
CA TYR A 316 4.40 -6.37 -35.41
C TYR A 316 3.47 -7.51 -34.96
N GLN A 317 3.83 -8.23 -33.89
CA GLN A 317 2.95 -9.26 -33.32
C GLN A 317 1.69 -8.68 -32.69
N ILE A 318 1.77 -7.52 -32.02
CA ILE A 318 0.59 -6.81 -31.51
C ILE A 318 -0.32 -6.41 -32.68
N ASN A 319 0.24 -5.86 -33.76
CA ASN A 319 -0.53 -5.41 -34.92
C ASN A 319 -1.22 -6.58 -35.67
N ILE A 320 -0.57 -7.75 -35.75
CA ILE A 320 -1.19 -8.98 -36.28
C ILE A 320 -2.37 -9.43 -35.41
N ASN A 321 -2.20 -9.47 -34.08
CA ASN A 321 -3.29 -9.79 -33.15
C ASN A 321 -4.42 -8.76 -33.18
N GLN A 322 -4.10 -7.49 -33.44
CA GLN A 322 -5.05 -6.40 -33.53
C GLN A 322 -5.87 -6.47 -34.83
N ASN A 323 -5.24 -6.79 -35.97
CA ASN A 323 -5.95 -7.13 -37.22
C ASN A 323 -6.85 -8.36 -37.06
N ILE A 324 -6.41 -9.40 -36.34
CA ILE A 324 -7.23 -10.59 -36.07
C ILE A 324 -8.43 -10.24 -35.17
N GLN A 325 -8.24 -9.38 -34.16
CA GLN A 325 -9.34 -8.83 -33.37
C GLN A 325 -10.31 -8.01 -34.23
N GLU A 326 -9.82 -7.11 -35.07
CA GLU A 326 -10.66 -6.29 -35.96
C GLU A 326 -11.47 -7.16 -36.93
N GLU A 327 -10.87 -8.17 -37.56
CA GLU A 327 -11.57 -9.10 -38.45
C GLU A 327 -12.64 -9.93 -37.70
N ILE A 328 -12.35 -10.39 -36.47
CA ILE A 328 -13.35 -11.08 -35.61
C ILE A 328 -14.49 -10.11 -35.24
N THR A 329 -14.20 -8.86 -34.89
CA THR A 329 -15.26 -7.87 -34.59
C THR A 329 -16.08 -7.52 -35.82
N LYS A 330 -15.47 -7.49 -37.01
CA LYS A 330 -16.16 -7.27 -38.27
C LYS A 330 -17.11 -8.42 -38.60
N GLN A 331 -16.67 -9.67 -38.44
CA GLN A 331 -17.52 -10.86 -38.62
C GLN A 331 -18.66 -10.92 -37.60
N LEU A 332 -18.42 -10.50 -36.34
CA LEU A 332 -19.49 -10.35 -35.34
C LEU A 332 -20.50 -9.28 -35.73
N ASN A 333 -20.05 -8.11 -36.20
CA ASN A 333 -20.92 -7.01 -36.64
C ASN A 333 -21.69 -7.37 -37.93
N GLU A 334 -21.09 -8.14 -38.85
CA GLU A 334 -21.77 -8.67 -40.03
C GLU A 334 -22.86 -9.68 -39.63
N LEU A 335 -22.58 -10.61 -38.71
CA LEU A 335 -23.57 -11.53 -38.14
C LEU A 335 -24.69 -10.79 -37.37
N GLU A 336 -24.36 -9.73 -36.61
CA GLU A 336 -25.36 -8.91 -35.92
C GLU A 336 -26.21 -8.08 -36.90
N GLY A 337 -25.61 -7.61 -38.00
CA GLY A 337 -26.31 -6.95 -39.10
C GLY A 337 -27.24 -7.89 -39.86
N GLU A 338 -26.80 -9.10 -40.18
CA GLU A 338 -27.63 -10.15 -40.77
C GLU A 338 -28.80 -10.52 -39.83
N MET A 339 -28.52 -10.72 -38.54
CA MET A 339 -29.53 -11.02 -37.53
C MET A 339 -30.54 -9.87 -37.38
N SER A 340 -30.08 -8.62 -37.38
CA SER A 340 -30.95 -7.42 -37.37
C SER A 340 -31.79 -7.33 -38.63
N SER A 341 -31.24 -7.60 -39.81
CA SER A 341 -31.99 -7.59 -41.07
C SER A 341 -33.04 -8.71 -41.14
N ALA A 342 -32.73 -9.88 -40.59
CA ALA A 342 -33.68 -10.99 -40.43
C ALA A 342 -34.78 -10.63 -39.41
N PHE A 343 -34.43 -9.93 -38.33
CA PHE A 343 -35.40 -9.42 -37.35
C PHE A 343 -36.30 -8.34 -37.95
N GLU A 344 -35.76 -7.41 -38.75
CA GLU A 344 -36.53 -6.39 -39.46
C GLU A 344 -37.42 -7.00 -40.53
N PHE A 345 -36.95 -8.02 -41.28
CA PHE A 345 -37.79 -8.79 -42.20
C PHE A 345 -38.95 -9.47 -41.46
N LYS A 346 -38.69 -10.11 -40.31
CA LYS A 346 -39.72 -10.74 -39.48
C LYS A 346 -40.65 -9.72 -38.82
N GLU A 347 -40.16 -8.54 -38.43
CA GLU A 347 -40.98 -7.45 -37.91
C GLU A 347 -41.88 -6.86 -39.00
N ASN A 348 -41.38 -6.77 -40.24
CA ASN A 348 -42.16 -6.33 -41.39
C ASN A 348 -43.20 -7.39 -41.82
N GLU A 349 -42.88 -8.68 -41.75
CA GLU A 349 -43.85 -9.78 -41.91
C GLU A 349 -44.95 -9.73 -40.81
N VAL A 350 -44.57 -9.44 -39.56
CA VAL A 350 -45.52 -9.22 -38.45
C VAL A 350 -46.35 -7.94 -38.65
N LYS A 351 -45.78 -6.84 -39.16
CA LYS A 351 -46.52 -5.62 -39.52
C LYS A 351 -47.51 -5.90 -40.65
N GLU A 352 -47.12 -6.67 -41.65
CA GLU A 352 -48.00 -7.05 -42.76
C GLU A 352 -49.14 -7.95 -42.28
N LEU A 353 -48.87 -8.99 -41.48
CA LEU A 353 -49.91 -9.80 -40.83
C LEU A 353 -50.82 -8.95 -39.94
N LYS A 354 -50.28 -7.97 -39.21
CA LYS A 354 -51.05 -7.04 -38.36
C LYS A 354 -51.90 -6.05 -39.19
N ASN A 355 -51.43 -5.64 -40.37
CA ASN A 355 -52.18 -4.83 -41.32
C ASN A 355 -53.32 -5.64 -41.96
N GLN A 356 -53.06 -6.91 -42.33
CA GLN A 356 -54.07 -7.83 -42.81
C GLN A 356 -55.13 -8.11 -41.73
N LEU A 357 -54.72 -8.29 -40.47
CA LEU A 357 -55.63 -8.45 -39.34
C LEU A 357 -56.50 -7.19 -39.16
N LYS A 358 -55.92 -5.99 -39.20
CA LYS A 358 -56.67 -4.71 -39.24
C LYS A 358 -57.61 -4.57 -40.44
N ALA A 359 -57.27 -5.13 -41.59
CA ALA A 359 -58.13 -5.13 -42.78
C ALA A 359 -59.30 -6.11 -42.63
N PHE A 360 -59.11 -7.25 -41.96
CA PHE A 360 -60.20 -8.15 -41.56
C PHE A 360 -61.08 -7.52 -40.47
N GLU A 361 -60.48 -6.84 -39.50
CA GLU A 361 -61.18 -6.13 -38.42
C GLU A 361 -62.08 -5.01 -38.99
N LYS A 362 -61.57 -4.19 -39.92
CA LYS A 362 -62.38 -3.24 -40.69
C LYS A 362 -63.45 -3.90 -41.56
N ARG A 363 -63.22 -5.10 -42.10
CA ARG A 363 -64.25 -5.85 -42.83
C ARG A 363 -65.35 -6.36 -41.89
N PHE A 364 -65.01 -6.73 -40.65
CA PHE A 364 -65.97 -7.04 -39.60
C PHE A 364 -66.76 -5.79 -39.19
N GLU A 365 -66.12 -4.64 -38.94
CA GLU A 365 -66.82 -3.37 -38.66
C GLU A 365 -67.76 -2.96 -39.82
N VAL A 366 -67.34 -3.10 -41.07
CA VAL A 366 -68.20 -2.83 -42.24
C VAL A 366 -69.35 -3.83 -42.35
N GLN A 367 -69.13 -5.11 -42.01
CA GLN A 367 -70.20 -6.12 -41.96
C GLN A 367 -71.18 -5.87 -40.80
N GLU A 368 -70.69 -5.40 -39.65
CA GLU A 368 -71.49 -5.00 -38.50
C GLU A 368 -72.32 -3.74 -38.79
N GLN A 369 -71.72 -2.72 -39.41
CA GLN A 369 -72.46 -1.55 -39.94
C GLN A 369 -73.48 -1.94 -41.00
N LYS A 370 -73.20 -2.96 -41.82
CA LYS A 370 -74.16 -3.50 -42.80
C LYS A 370 -75.31 -4.26 -42.13
N ASN A 371 -75.05 -4.96 -41.03
CA ASN A 371 -76.07 -5.59 -40.20
C ASN A 371 -76.94 -4.52 -39.50
N ILE A 372 -76.33 -3.47 -38.95
CA ILE A 372 -77.04 -2.31 -38.37
C ILE A 372 -77.92 -1.62 -39.43
N SER A 373 -77.42 -1.45 -40.66
CA SER A 373 -78.21 -0.89 -41.77
C SER A 373 -79.37 -1.80 -42.20
N ILE A 374 -79.22 -3.13 -42.11
CA ILE A 374 -80.32 -4.09 -42.32
C ILE A 374 -81.33 -4.02 -41.16
N GLU A 375 -80.87 -3.82 -39.93
CA GLU A 375 -81.71 -3.67 -38.75
C GLU A 375 -82.51 -2.34 -38.78
N GLU A 376 -81.90 -1.25 -39.24
CA GLU A 376 -82.60 0.02 -39.55
C GLU A 376 -83.58 -0.13 -40.72
N ALA A 377 -83.26 -0.93 -41.75
CA ALA A 377 -84.19 -1.21 -42.85
C ALA A 377 -85.42 -2.04 -42.38
N LEU A 378 -85.23 -2.99 -41.46
CA LEU A 378 -86.33 -3.71 -40.81
C LEU A 378 -87.18 -2.78 -39.95
N LYS A 379 -86.56 -1.84 -39.23
CA LYS A 379 -87.26 -0.82 -38.43
C LYS A 379 -88.04 0.19 -39.28
N ASN A 380 -87.57 0.48 -40.48
CA ASN A 380 -88.33 1.29 -41.46
C ASN A 380 -89.52 0.53 -42.05
N ASN A 381 -89.44 -0.80 -42.23
CA ASN A 381 -90.61 -1.61 -42.57
C ASN A 381 -91.64 -1.67 -41.41
N GLU A 382 -91.19 -1.70 -40.16
CA GLU A 382 -92.08 -1.60 -38.99
C GLU A 382 -92.86 -0.26 -38.98
N ASN A 383 -92.20 0.85 -39.34
CA ASN A 383 -92.84 2.15 -39.53
C ASN A 383 -93.81 2.18 -40.72
N SER A 384 -93.56 1.40 -41.79
CA SER A 384 -94.51 1.25 -42.92
C SER A 384 -95.80 0.56 -42.47
N TYR A 385 -95.73 -0.52 -41.69
CA TYR A 385 -96.92 -1.17 -41.14
C TYR A 385 -97.68 -0.26 -40.17
N LYS A 386 -96.97 0.60 -39.42
CA LYS A 386 -97.58 1.61 -38.53
C LYS A 386 -98.38 2.67 -39.31
N LEU A 387 -97.90 3.08 -40.49
CA LEU A 387 -98.62 4.02 -41.37
C LEU A 387 -99.86 3.36 -42.03
N VAL A 388 -99.78 2.07 -42.36
CA VAL A 388 -100.94 1.31 -42.88
C VAL A 388 -102.03 1.13 -41.81
N ILE A 389 -101.65 0.95 -40.54
CA ILE A 389 -102.62 0.92 -39.42
C ILE A 389 -103.34 2.27 -39.28
N SER A 390 -102.61 3.40 -39.25
CA SER A 390 -103.25 4.73 -39.20
C SER A 390 -104.16 5.02 -40.41
N ASN A 391 -103.84 4.51 -41.60
CA ASN A 391 -104.70 4.67 -42.79
C ASN A 391 -105.93 3.75 -42.78
N LEU A 392 -105.92 2.62 -42.05
CA LEU A 392 -107.08 1.75 -41.88
C LEU A 392 -108.03 2.25 -40.78
N GLU A 393 -107.51 2.88 -39.73
CA GLU A 393 -108.32 3.49 -38.66
C GLU A 393 -109.20 4.65 -39.17
N GLN A 394 -108.73 5.38 -40.20
CA GLN A 394 -109.49 6.49 -40.78
C GLN A 394 -110.66 6.05 -41.69
N SER A 395 -110.76 4.76 -42.06
CA SER A 395 -111.87 4.22 -42.86
C SER A 395 -112.95 3.50 -42.02
N LEU A 396 -112.80 3.42 -40.70
CA LEU A 396 -113.75 2.74 -39.79
C LEU A 396 -114.66 3.71 -39.00
N ASN A 397 -114.73 4.99 -39.39
CA ASN A 397 -115.47 6.00 -38.63
C ASN A 397 -116.94 6.20 -39.08
N ASP A 398 -117.36 5.59 -40.19
CA ASP A 398 -118.75 5.62 -40.69
C ASP A 398 -119.42 4.23 -40.64
N ASN A 399 -119.46 3.62 -39.45
CA ASN A 399 -120.61 2.80 -39.04
C ASN A 399 -120.68 2.71 -37.50
N LYS A 400 -121.43 3.66 -36.93
CA LYS A 400 -121.65 3.82 -35.50
C LYS A 400 -122.45 2.64 -34.91
N ILE A 401 -122.17 2.33 -33.63
CA ILE A 401 -122.94 1.48 -32.69
C ILE A 401 -122.45 0.02 -32.55
N SER A 402 -121.37 -0.17 -31.77
CA SER A 402 -121.30 -1.23 -30.73
C SER A 402 -120.23 -0.91 -29.65
N SER A 403 -120.42 0.24 -28.99
CA SER A 403 -120.02 0.58 -27.60
C SER A 403 -118.79 -0.08 -26.92
N ALA A 404 -117.76 0.75 -26.74
CA ALA A 404 -117.29 1.21 -25.42
C ALA A 404 -116.59 0.24 -24.42
N LYS A 405 -116.01 -0.89 -24.85
CA LYS A 405 -115.15 -1.73 -23.97
C LYS A 405 -113.66 -1.82 -24.32
N LYS A 406 -113.21 -1.30 -25.47
CA LYS A 406 -111.78 -1.30 -25.88
C LYS A 406 -111.01 -0.01 -25.57
N ILE A 407 -111.70 1.09 -25.27
CA ILE A 407 -111.04 2.40 -25.05
C ILE A 407 -110.40 2.47 -23.65
N ASP A 408 -111.07 1.95 -22.62
CA ASP A 408 -110.52 1.91 -21.24
C ASP A 408 -109.26 1.04 -21.13
N THR A 409 -109.15 -0.05 -21.90
CA THR A 409 -107.95 -0.88 -21.92
C THR A 409 -106.74 -0.14 -22.50
N PHE A 410 -106.91 0.59 -23.61
CA PHE A 410 -105.82 1.37 -24.21
C PHE A 410 -105.43 2.59 -23.37
N LEU A 411 -106.39 3.27 -22.72
CA LEU A 411 -106.06 4.36 -21.79
C LEU A 411 -105.28 3.86 -20.56
N LYS A 412 -105.57 2.65 -20.07
CA LYS A 412 -104.80 2.01 -19.00
C LYS A 412 -103.37 1.67 -19.44
N GLU A 413 -103.19 1.04 -20.61
CA GLU A 413 -101.86 0.74 -21.17
C GLU A 413 -101.03 2.01 -21.43
N ILE A 414 -101.64 3.09 -21.93
CA ILE A 414 -100.97 4.39 -22.11
C ILE A 414 -100.55 4.99 -20.76
N GLY A 415 -101.37 4.86 -19.72
CA GLY A 415 -101.03 5.27 -18.36
C GLY A 415 -99.86 4.47 -17.76
N GLU A 416 -99.87 3.15 -17.94
CA GLU A 416 -98.80 2.26 -17.47
C GLU A 416 -97.48 2.53 -18.22
N LYS A 417 -97.53 2.69 -19.56
CA LYS A 417 -96.38 3.11 -20.38
C LYS A 417 -95.84 4.49 -19.99
N SER A 418 -96.72 5.43 -19.66
CA SER A 418 -96.32 6.77 -19.18
C SER A 418 -95.59 6.70 -17.84
N GLN A 419 -96.03 5.83 -16.92
CA GLN A 419 -95.34 5.63 -15.65
C GLN A 419 -94.01 4.87 -15.83
N GLU A 420 -93.95 3.90 -16.74
CA GLU A 420 -92.72 3.20 -17.13
C GLU A 420 -91.68 4.19 -17.70
N ILE A 421 -92.10 5.10 -18.60
CA ILE A 421 -91.25 6.17 -19.14
C ILE A 421 -90.77 7.13 -18.04
N LYS A 422 -91.62 7.52 -17.07
CA LYS A 422 -91.20 8.34 -15.92
C LYS A 422 -90.14 7.63 -15.06
N ASN A 423 -90.34 6.34 -14.78
CA ASN A 423 -89.40 5.53 -14.01
C ASN A 423 -88.05 5.37 -14.73
N LEU A 424 -88.06 5.15 -16.05
CA LEU A 424 -86.86 5.12 -16.88
C LEU A 424 -86.16 6.49 -16.92
N THR A 425 -86.93 7.59 -17.02
CA THR A 425 -86.39 8.96 -16.99
C THR A 425 -85.72 9.29 -15.65
N PHE A 426 -86.26 8.78 -14.53
CA PHE A 426 -85.64 8.93 -13.21
C PHE A 426 -84.30 8.17 -13.13
N LYS A 427 -84.28 6.89 -13.54
CA LYS A 427 -83.05 6.08 -13.61
C LYS A 427 -81.99 6.71 -14.53
N LEU A 428 -82.39 7.33 -15.64
CA LEU A 428 -81.48 7.97 -16.57
C LEU A 428 -80.82 9.21 -15.94
N LYS A 429 -81.58 10.03 -15.20
CA LYS A 429 -81.03 11.14 -14.39
C LYS A 429 -80.11 10.68 -13.26
N GLU A 430 -80.39 9.52 -12.67
CA GLU A 430 -79.55 8.92 -11.63
C GLU A 430 -78.21 8.43 -12.20
N MET A 431 -78.24 7.78 -13.38
CA MET A 431 -77.05 7.42 -14.15
C MET A 431 -76.25 8.65 -14.62
N GLU A 432 -76.90 9.76 -14.99
CA GLU A 432 -76.21 11.02 -15.32
C GLU A 432 -75.48 11.63 -14.12
N LYS A 433 -76.06 11.57 -12.91
CA LYS A 433 -75.39 12.00 -11.68
C LYS A 433 -74.17 11.13 -11.37
N LEU A 434 -74.33 9.80 -11.41
CA LEU A 434 -73.23 8.85 -11.22
C LEU A 434 -72.09 9.07 -12.24
N LYS A 435 -72.44 9.34 -13.50
CA LYS A 435 -71.46 9.69 -14.54
C LYS A 435 -70.72 11.00 -14.23
N HIS A 436 -71.40 12.00 -13.68
CA HIS A 436 -70.80 13.27 -13.30
C HIS A 436 -69.87 13.14 -12.09
N GLU A 437 -70.24 12.36 -11.07
CA GLU A 437 -69.36 12.03 -9.94
C GLU A 437 -68.15 11.20 -10.38
N TYR A 438 -68.33 10.22 -11.27
CA TYR A 438 -67.22 9.44 -11.82
C TYR A 438 -66.20 10.33 -12.55
N GLU A 439 -66.66 11.24 -13.40
CA GLU A 439 -65.77 12.13 -14.16
C GLU A 439 -65.09 13.17 -13.24
N LYS A 440 -65.78 13.63 -12.18
CA LYS A 440 -65.17 14.46 -11.12
C LYS A 440 -64.05 13.69 -10.41
N ASN A 441 -64.32 12.49 -9.91
CA ASN A 441 -63.34 11.67 -9.19
C ASN A 441 -62.14 11.31 -10.07
N LYS A 442 -62.37 11.04 -11.36
CA LYS A 442 -61.32 10.78 -12.36
C LYS A 442 -60.39 11.98 -12.55
N ASN A 443 -60.91 13.21 -12.55
CA ASN A 443 -60.11 14.43 -12.61
C ASN A 443 -59.32 14.64 -11.32
N GLU A 444 -59.95 14.44 -10.15
CA GLU A 444 -59.28 14.50 -8.84
C GLU A 444 -58.11 13.50 -8.73
N ILE A 445 -58.30 12.26 -9.23
CA ILE A 445 -57.24 11.24 -9.35
C ILE A 445 -56.12 11.70 -10.31
N HIS A 446 -56.45 12.40 -11.40
CA HIS A 446 -55.46 12.93 -12.33
C HIS A 446 -54.60 14.04 -11.68
N ASP A 447 -55.22 14.96 -10.95
CA ASP A 447 -54.52 16.04 -10.26
C ASP A 447 -53.63 15.52 -9.12
N LEU A 448 -54.12 14.58 -8.32
CA LEU A 448 -53.31 13.89 -7.31
C LEU A 448 -52.13 13.14 -7.93
N LYS A 449 -52.32 12.47 -9.08
CA LYS A 449 -51.25 11.80 -9.82
C LYS A 449 -50.19 12.80 -10.31
N ASN A 450 -50.61 13.97 -10.80
CA ASN A 450 -49.70 15.04 -11.23
C ASN A 450 -48.90 15.62 -10.05
N GLN A 451 -49.54 15.87 -8.91
CA GLN A 451 -48.84 16.27 -7.68
C GLN A 451 -47.82 15.22 -7.22
N ILE A 452 -48.18 13.92 -7.24
CA ILE A 452 -47.25 12.83 -6.88
C ILE A 452 -46.05 12.78 -7.82
N ILE A 453 -46.24 13.00 -9.13
CA ILE A 453 -45.14 13.08 -10.11
C ILE A 453 -44.23 14.27 -9.82
N GLN A 454 -44.81 15.43 -9.49
CA GLN A 454 -44.06 16.66 -9.20
C GLN A 454 -43.25 16.53 -7.91
N SER A 455 -43.85 15.99 -6.84
CA SER A 455 -43.17 15.63 -5.59
C SER A 455 -42.06 14.61 -5.81
N LYS A 456 -42.26 13.58 -6.64
CA LYS A 456 -41.21 12.60 -6.99
C LYS A 456 -40.04 13.23 -7.75
N LYS A 457 -40.27 14.22 -8.62
CA LYS A 457 -39.17 14.97 -9.27
C LYS A 457 -38.37 15.75 -8.22
N LEU A 458 -39.06 16.50 -7.36
CA LEU A 458 -38.43 17.36 -6.36
C LEU A 458 -37.65 16.56 -5.30
N VAL A 459 -38.10 15.35 -4.93
CA VAL A 459 -37.34 14.43 -4.07
C VAL A 459 -36.06 13.93 -4.77
N LYS A 460 -36.14 13.52 -6.04
CA LYS A 460 -34.96 13.07 -6.81
C LYS A 460 -33.92 14.16 -6.99
N GLU A 461 -34.35 15.40 -7.22
CA GLU A 461 -33.46 16.56 -7.39
C GLU A 461 -32.74 16.87 -6.06
N ASN A 462 -33.46 16.83 -4.93
CA ASN A 462 -32.85 16.96 -3.60
C ASN A 462 -31.94 15.77 -3.24
N GLU A 463 -32.18 14.56 -3.75
CA GLU A 463 -31.26 13.43 -3.61
C GLU A 463 -29.98 13.64 -4.41
N LEU A 464 -30.08 14.11 -5.65
CA LEU A 464 -28.93 14.40 -6.49
C LEU A 464 -28.03 15.48 -5.85
N ILE A 465 -28.61 16.58 -5.38
CA ILE A 465 -27.86 17.64 -4.67
C ILE A 465 -27.14 17.10 -3.43
N ARG A 466 -27.77 16.21 -2.64
CA ARG A 466 -27.10 15.57 -1.48
C ARG A 466 -25.94 14.66 -1.89
N VAL A 467 -26.08 13.93 -2.98
CA VAL A 467 -25.02 13.06 -3.52
C VAL A 467 -23.85 13.89 -4.03
N ASP A 468 -24.10 14.99 -4.74
CA ASP A 468 -23.05 15.90 -5.23
C ASP A 468 -22.32 16.61 -4.06
N GLU A 469 -23.06 17.02 -3.03
CA GLU A 469 -22.49 17.58 -1.79
C GLU A 469 -21.61 16.56 -1.05
N GLN A 470 -22.04 15.29 -0.97
CA GLN A 470 -21.24 14.20 -0.41
C GLN A 470 -19.99 13.91 -1.24
N ASN A 471 -20.11 13.89 -2.58
CA ASN A 471 -18.97 13.68 -3.48
C ASN A 471 -17.92 14.79 -3.32
N ARG A 472 -18.34 16.06 -3.21
CA ARG A 472 -17.42 17.19 -2.94
C ARG A 472 -16.68 17.02 -1.62
N CYS A 473 -17.38 16.66 -0.54
CA CYS A 473 -16.75 16.37 0.76
C CYS A 473 -15.77 15.19 0.69
N ILE A 474 -16.07 14.13 -0.08
CA ILE A 474 -15.15 13.00 -0.31
C ILE A 474 -13.90 13.45 -1.06
N GLU A 475 -14.02 14.35 -2.03
CA GLU A 475 -12.92 14.88 -2.82
C GLU A 475 -12.01 15.81 -2.01
N GLU A 476 -12.58 16.69 -1.18
CA GLU A 476 -11.84 17.49 -0.19
C GLU A 476 -11.09 16.58 0.81
N LEU A 477 -11.72 15.52 1.31
CA LEU A 477 -11.07 14.55 2.20
C LEU A 477 -9.93 13.79 1.51
N LYS A 478 -10.05 13.45 0.22
CA LYS A 478 -8.96 12.85 -0.56
C LYS A 478 -7.77 13.81 -0.66
N LEU A 479 -8.00 15.07 -1.06
CA LEU A 479 -6.95 16.09 -1.14
C LEU A 479 -6.24 16.30 0.21
N LYS A 480 -7.01 16.35 1.31
CA LYS A 480 -6.45 16.44 2.67
C LYS A 480 -5.66 15.18 3.07
N SER A 481 -6.08 13.99 2.65
CA SER A 481 -5.31 12.76 2.89
C SER A 481 -3.98 12.74 2.12
N GLU A 482 -3.94 13.31 0.91
CA GLU A 482 -2.74 13.45 0.10
C GLU A 482 -1.77 14.50 0.67
N GLU A 483 -2.28 15.66 1.13
CA GLU A 483 -1.51 16.63 1.91
C GLU A 483 -0.86 15.99 3.16
N ILE A 484 -1.62 15.18 3.91
CA ILE A 484 -1.11 14.45 5.09
C ILE A 484 -0.04 13.44 4.69
N SER A 485 -0.21 12.72 3.57
CA SER A 485 0.81 11.79 3.05
C SER A 485 2.10 12.53 2.69
N ASN A 486 2.00 13.65 1.99
CA ASN A 486 3.13 14.49 1.60
C ASN A 486 3.86 15.10 2.81
N LEU A 487 3.12 15.52 3.84
CA LEU A 487 3.70 15.98 5.11
C LEU A 487 4.38 14.84 5.87
N LYS A 488 3.80 13.64 5.88
CA LYS A 488 4.39 12.44 6.51
C LYS A 488 5.71 12.05 5.86
N ASP A 489 5.82 12.15 4.53
CA ASP A 489 7.06 11.85 3.81
C ASP A 489 8.12 12.95 3.97
N LYS A 490 7.73 14.23 4.03
CA LYS A 490 8.62 15.32 4.46
C LYS A 490 9.16 15.09 5.88
N LEU A 491 8.31 14.63 6.81
CA LEU A 491 8.70 14.35 8.19
C LEU A 491 9.67 13.17 8.29
N LYS A 492 9.46 12.09 7.52
CA LYS A 492 10.46 10.99 7.38
C LYS A 492 11.81 11.49 6.87
N LEU A 493 11.80 12.36 5.85
CA LEU A 493 13.04 12.90 5.28
C LEU A 493 13.79 13.75 6.31
N LEU A 494 13.07 14.60 7.05
CA LEU A 494 13.63 15.43 8.12
C LEU A 494 14.18 14.56 9.27
N GLN A 495 13.49 13.47 9.62
CA GLN A 495 13.95 12.49 10.60
C GLN A 495 15.21 11.71 10.13
N PHE A 496 15.36 11.46 8.83
CA PHE A 496 16.59 10.91 8.27
C PHE A 496 17.74 11.90 8.38
N THR A 497 17.53 13.17 8.01
CA THR A 497 18.55 14.24 8.14
C THR A 497 18.99 14.44 9.59
N ILE A 498 18.06 14.38 10.56
CA ILE A 498 18.40 14.44 12.00
C ILE A 498 19.31 13.27 12.38
N LYS A 499 18.97 12.02 12.02
CA LYS A 499 19.82 10.85 12.30
C LYS A 499 21.21 10.94 11.64
N GLU A 500 21.29 11.51 10.45
CA GLU A 500 22.57 11.73 9.76
C GLU A 500 23.43 12.78 10.49
N ASN A 501 22.81 13.86 10.99
CA ASN A 501 23.47 14.87 11.81
C ASN A 501 23.86 14.34 13.20
N ASP A 502 23.04 13.52 13.84
CA ASP A 502 23.36 12.86 15.12
C ASP A 502 24.59 11.94 14.95
N LYS A 503 24.67 11.22 13.82
CA LYS A 503 25.86 10.43 13.48
C LYS A 503 27.09 11.32 13.29
N LYS A 504 26.98 12.41 12.51
CA LYS A 504 28.09 13.36 12.32
C LYS A 504 28.54 14.00 13.64
N ASN A 505 27.63 14.33 14.55
CA ASN A 505 27.96 14.81 15.88
C ASN A 505 28.68 13.75 16.72
N LEU A 506 28.28 12.47 16.64
CA LEU A 506 28.98 11.38 17.31
C LEU A 506 30.40 11.19 16.74
N ASP A 507 30.55 11.24 15.42
CA ASP A 507 31.85 11.15 14.73
C ASP A 507 32.76 12.34 15.10
N LEU A 508 32.21 13.57 15.18
CA LEU A 508 32.92 14.76 15.67
C LEU A 508 33.31 14.65 17.15
N GLN A 509 32.43 14.12 18.01
CA GLN A 509 32.74 13.89 19.43
C GLN A 509 33.88 12.88 19.58
N ASN A 510 33.86 11.78 18.81
CA ASN A 510 34.95 10.79 18.81
C ASN A 510 36.29 11.44 18.41
N HIS A 511 36.30 12.31 17.40
CA HIS A 511 37.51 13.06 17.03
C HIS A 511 37.97 14.07 18.10
N ILE A 512 37.03 14.74 18.78
CA ILE A 512 37.36 15.62 19.92
C ILE A 512 38.00 14.80 21.05
N ASP A 513 37.45 13.63 21.37
CA ASP A 513 37.98 12.75 22.42
C ASP A 513 39.35 12.16 22.03
N GLU A 514 39.56 11.85 20.75
CA GLU A 514 40.86 11.42 20.21
C GLU A 514 41.92 12.54 20.26
N ILE A 515 41.54 13.79 19.91
CA ILE A 515 42.40 14.97 20.03
C ILE A 515 42.73 15.22 21.50
N ASN A 516 41.76 15.12 22.41
CA ASN A 516 41.98 15.27 23.85
C ASN A 516 42.93 14.20 24.40
N PHE A 517 42.81 12.95 23.93
CA PHE A 517 43.73 11.87 24.29
C PHE A 517 45.16 12.14 23.79
N LYS A 518 45.32 12.56 22.52
CA LYS A 518 46.61 12.95 21.93
C LYS A 518 47.24 14.14 22.68
N ASN A 519 46.48 15.17 22.98
CA ASN A 519 46.93 16.32 23.76
C ASN A 519 47.38 15.91 25.17
N LYS A 520 46.65 14.98 25.83
CA LYS A 520 47.05 14.47 27.13
C LYS A 520 48.38 13.71 27.06
N SER A 521 48.55 12.82 26.09
CA SER A 521 49.81 12.10 25.88
C SER A 521 50.97 13.04 25.53
N LEU A 522 50.70 14.13 24.80
CA LEU A 522 51.70 15.16 24.49
C LEU A 522 52.12 15.92 25.75
N ILE A 523 51.17 16.31 26.62
CA ILE A 523 51.46 16.95 27.92
C ILE A 523 52.29 16.01 28.81
N GLU A 524 51.92 14.73 28.90
CA GLU A 524 52.69 13.71 29.64
C GLU A 524 54.13 13.62 29.10
N SER A 525 54.34 13.65 27.78
CA SER A 525 55.68 13.67 27.18
C SER A 525 56.44 14.99 27.40
N GLU A 526 55.74 16.14 27.47
CA GLU A 526 56.34 17.44 27.76
C GLU A 526 56.81 17.51 29.23
N GLU A 527 56.08 16.90 30.15
CA GLU A 527 56.48 16.74 31.55
C GLU A 527 57.69 15.83 31.70
N GLU A 528 57.74 14.69 30.99
CA GLU A 528 58.92 13.83 30.95
C GLU A 528 60.16 14.58 30.39
N LEU A 529 60.00 15.32 29.29
CA LEU A 529 61.08 16.15 28.73
C LEU A 529 61.55 17.22 29.71
N LYS A 530 60.64 17.93 30.41
CA LYS A 530 60.99 18.88 31.48
C LYS A 530 61.81 18.22 32.59
N VAL A 531 61.46 17.01 33.02
CA VAL A 531 62.24 16.25 34.01
C VAL A 531 63.63 15.90 33.49
N THR A 532 63.77 15.47 32.22
CA THR A 532 65.11 15.20 31.64
C THR A 532 65.97 16.46 31.53
N ILE A 533 65.39 17.59 31.11
CA ILE A 533 66.08 18.90 31.05
C ILE A 533 66.53 19.34 32.44
N LEU A 534 65.71 19.15 33.47
CA LEU A 534 66.09 19.44 34.86
C LEU A 534 67.29 18.59 35.31
N ASN A 535 67.30 17.30 34.97
CA ASN A 535 68.41 16.39 35.29
C ASN A 535 69.70 16.78 34.55
N TYR A 536 69.62 17.11 33.26
CA TYR A 536 70.78 17.62 32.49
C TYR A 536 71.30 18.94 33.05
N LYS A 537 70.41 19.87 33.43
CA LYS A 537 70.80 21.12 34.08
C LYS A 537 71.56 20.85 35.39
N LYS A 538 71.05 19.96 36.25
CA LYS A 538 71.73 19.59 37.49
C LYS A 538 73.10 18.97 37.22
N SER A 539 73.22 18.07 36.25
CA SER A 539 74.51 17.48 35.87
C SER A 539 75.49 18.51 35.30
N ASN A 540 75.00 19.51 34.56
CA ASN A 540 75.81 20.63 34.09
C ASN A 540 76.27 21.55 35.23
N ASP A 541 75.41 21.82 36.21
CA ASP A 541 75.77 22.58 37.42
C ASP A 541 76.86 21.83 38.22
N GLU A 542 76.71 20.50 38.40
CA GLU A 542 77.71 19.62 39.02
C GLU A 542 79.05 19.64 38.24
N LEU A 543 79.03 19.54 36.90
CA LEU A 543 80.21 19.66 36.06
C LEU A 543 80.87 21.05 36.20
N GLN A 544 80.08 22.12 36.21
CA GLN A 544 80.60 23.48 36.34
C GLN A 544 81.25 23.73 37.70
N ASP A 545 80.79 23.08 38.77
CA ASP A 545 81.48 23.08 40.06
C ASP A 545 82.78 22.25 40.06
N THR A 546 82.83 21.11 39.36
CA THR A 546 84.11 20.39 39.18
C THR A 546 85.13 21.20 38.38
N ILE A 547 84.69 21.96 37.36
CA ILE A 547 85.56 22.85 36.58
C ILE A 547 86.14 23.96 37.47
N LYS A 548 85.32 24.58 38.35
CA LYS A 548 85.81 25.57 39.33
C LYS A 548 86.85 24.97 40.29
N LEU A 549 86.65 23.72 40.72
CA LEU A 549 87.60 23.04 41.60
C LEU A 549 88.94 22.80 40.90
N ILE A 550 88.92 22.26 39.67
CA ILE A 550 90.11 22.05 38.84
C ILE A 550 90.82 23.37 38.53
N GLN A 551 90.09 24.45 38.27
CA GLN A 551 90.68 25.79 38.11
C GLN A 551 91.41 26.25 39.37
N LYS A 552 90.83 26.04 40.55
CA LYS A 552 91.47 26.37 41.84
C LYS A 552 92.71 25.52 42.11
N GLU A 553 92.72 24.24 41.74
CA GLU A 553 93.90 23.37 41.83
C GLU A 553 94.99 23.77 40.84
N LYS A 554 94.62 24.19 39.62
CA LYS A 554 95.57 24.78 38.66
C LYS A 554 96.20 26.05 39.24
N GLU A 555 95.43 26.92 39.88
CA GLU A 555 95.91 28.15 40.53
C GLU A 555 96.93 27.83 41.63
N THR A 556 96.67 26.84 42.50
CA THR A 556 97.62 26.46 43.58
C THR A 556 98.89 25.81 43.02
N ILE A 557 98.79 25.00 41.96
CA ILE A 557 99.96 24.44 41.26
C ILE A 557 100.81 25.54 40.63
N ILE A 558 100.20 26.51 39.93
CA ILE A 558 100.91 27.66 39.33
C ILE A 558 101.64 28.46 40.39
N ASN A 559 100.98 28.77 41.51
CA ASN A 559 101.62 29.49 42.63
C ASN A 559 102.78 28.69 43.23
N THR A 560 102.64 27.36 43.38
CA THR A 560 103.72 26.48 43.88
C THR A 560 104.88 26.33 42.89
N MET A 561 104.63 26.39 41.58
CA MET A 561 105.69 26.42 40.56
C MET A 561 106.40 27.78 40.58
N LYS A 562 105.67 28.87 40.76
CA LYS A 562 106.23 30.23 40.82
C LYS A 562 107.18 30.38 42.01
N THR A 563 106.78 29.97 43.22
CA THR A 563 107.69 30.00 44.38
C THR A 563 108.95 29.17 44.16
N LYS A 564 108.85 28.00 43.52
CA LYS A 564 110.03 27.19 43.16
C LYS A 564 110.92 27.83 42.09
N ILE A 565 110.35 28.61 41.17
CA ILE A 565 111.13 29.39 40.20
C ILE A 565 111.88 30.52 40.92
N ASP A 566 111.22 31.23 41.82
CA ASP A 566 111.82 32.31 42.62
C ASP A 566 112.94 31.77 43.55
N GLU A 567 112.73 30.62 44.18
CA GLU A 567 113.76 29.88 44.95
C GLU A 567 114.98 29.51 44.09
N ASN A 568 114.75 28.96 42.89
CA ASN A 568 115.82 28.60 41.97
C ASN A 568 116.58 29.82 41.45
N GLN A 569 115.92 30.96 41.21
CA GLN A 569 116.57 32.20 40.82
C GLN A 569 117.51 32.72 41.93
N LEU A 570 117.07 32.67 43.18
CA LEU A 570 117.89 33.03 44.34
C LEU A 570 119.11 32.10 44.48
N GLU A 571 118.97 30.81 44.20
CA GLU A 571 120.08 29.84 44.21
C GLU A 571 121.12 30.15 43.11
N ILE A 572 120.65 30.50 41.91
CA ILE A 572 121.51 30.94 40.78
C ILE A 572 122.24 32.24 41.13
N GLU A 573 121.61 33.19 41.81
CA GLU A 573 122.24 34.44 42.23
C GLU A 573 123.38 34.20 43.25
N LYS A 574 123.18 33.30 44.23
CA LYS A 574 124.25 32.86 45.16
C LYS A 574 125.43 32.24 44.40
N LEU A 575 125.17 31.34 43.46
CA LEU A 575 126.21 30.68 42.65
C LEU A 575 126.99 31.68 41.78
N ASN A 576 126.31 32.66 41.18
CA ASN A 576 126.95 33.71 40.40
C ASN A 576 127.88 34.60 41.25
N ASN A 577 127.46 34.95 42.47
CA ASN A 577 128.31 35.70 43.39
C ASN A 577 129.56 34.88 43.81
N LEU A 578 129.39 33.60 44.15
CA LEU A 578 130.53 32.72 44.48
C LEU A 578 131.53 32.57 43.31
N ASN A 579 131.03 32.44 42.09
CA ASN A 579 131.85 32.34 40.88
C ASN A 579 132.66 33.64 40.62
N LYS A 580 132.06 34.80 40.91
CA LYS A 580 132.72 36.10 40.83
C LYS A 580 133.87 36.22 41.84
N ASP A 581 133.68 35.74 43.07
CA ASP A 581 134.72 35.75 44.10
C ASP A 581 135.90 34.82 43.74
N MET A 582 135.63 33.63 43.20
CA MET A 582 136.68 32.72 42.70
C MET A 582 137.51 33.35 41.57
N LEU A 583 136.88 34.09 40.66
CA LEU A 583 137.57 34.80 39.57
C LEU A 583 138.47 35.93 40.06
N CYS A 584 138.10 36.61 41.14
CA CYS A 584 138.96 37.61 41.80
C CYS A 584 140.21 36.95 42.39
N GLN A 585 140.06 35.82 43.09
CA GLN A 585 141.19 35.09 43.69
C GLN A 585 142.18 34.57 42.62
N LEU A 586 141.68 33.94 41.55
CA LEU A 586 142.51 33.36 40.49
C LEU A 586 143.36 34.40 39.73
N ASN A 587 142.85 35.63 39.59
CA ASN A 587 143.61 36.73 38.98
C ASN A 587 144.69 37.30 39.91
N GLN A 588 144.54 37.15 41.22
CA GLN A 588 145.54 37.57 42.20
C GLN A 588 146.73 36.60 42.25
N ASP A 589 146.46 35.29 42.19
CA ASP A 589 147.50 34.25 42.25
C ASP A 589 148.36 34.19 40.97
N LYS A 590 147.78 34.50 39.80
CA LYS A 590 148.52 34.56 38.51
C LYS A 590 149.56 35.67 38.40
N LEU A 591 149.50 36.70 39.25
CA LEU A 591 150.40 37.85 39.18
C LEU A 591 151.76 37.63 39.86
N ILE A 592 151.86 36.61 40.73
CA ILE A 592 153.05 36.34 41.56
C ILE A 592 153.98 35.29 40.91
N GLN A 593 153.51 34.54 39.91
CA GLN A 593 154.17 33.33 39.40
C GLN A 593 154.99 33.53 38.10
N ILE A 594 155.32 34.77 37.72
CA ILE A 594 156.01 35.11 36.44
C ILE A 594 157.37 35.80 36.70
N SER A 595 158.10 35.37 37.74
CA SER A 595 159.46 35.87 38.01
C SER A 595 160.38 34.79 38.58
N GLU A 596 160.76 33.81 37.76
CA GLU A 596 162.07 33.13 37.81
C GLU A 596 162.23 32.25 36.55
N GLU A 597 163.37 32.33 35.87
CA GLU A 597 163.52 31.86 34.48
C GLU A 597 163.95 30.39 34.34
N ARG A 598 163.67 29.86 33.14
CA ARG A 598 163.88 28.47 32.72
C ARG A 598 165.37 28.11 32.60
N ASN A 599 165.71 26.86 32.91
CA ASN A 599 166.89 26.20 32.35
C ASN A 599 166.45 25.02 31.47
N ILE A 600 167.07 24.87 30.30
CA ILE A 600 166.55 24.09 29.16
C ILE A 600 166.58 22.56 29.42
N GLU A 601 167.36 22.11 30.41
CA GLU A 601 167.44 20.70 30.82
C GLU A 601 166.13 20.17 31.48
N SER A 602 165.24 21.03 32.02
CA SER A 602 163.96 20.54 32.59
C SER A 602 162.96 20.11 31.51
N VAL A 603 162.94 20.82 30.37
CA VAL A 603 161.93 20.64 29.31
C VAL A 603 161.93 19.22 28.75
N ILE A 604 163.10 18.56 28.74
CA ILE A 604 163.27 17.16 28.30
C ILE A 604 162.69 16.18 29.35
N LYS A 605 162.74 16.51 30.64
CA LYS A 605 162.11 15.73 31.72
C LYS A 605 160.59 15.91 31.73
N ASP A 606 160.13 17.13 31.53
CA ASP A 606 158.71 17.49 31.52
C ASP A 606 157.97 16.84 30.32
N TYR A 607 158.62 16.74 29.15
CA TYR A 607 158.08 16.02 27.99
C TYR A 607 157.83 14.52 28.25
N ASN A 608 158.74 13.86 28.97
CA ASN A 608 158.59 12.44 29.30
C ASN A 608 157.46 12.21 30.32
N LEU A 609 157.34 13.07 31.34
CA LEU A 609 156.22 13.05 32.29
C LEU A 609 154.87 13.25 31.59
N LEU A 610 154.78 14.23 30.67
CA LEU A 610 153.56 14.49 29.90
C LEU A 610 153.15 13.31 29.00
N THR A 611 154.12 12.50 28.55
CA THR A 611 153.87 11.29 27.75
C THR A 611 153.23 10.19 28.61
N GLU A 612 153.67 10.04 29.87
CA GLU A 612 153.15 9.06 30.83
C GLU A 612 151.76 9.47 31.37
N GLU A 613 151.55 10.77 31.65
CA GLU A 613 150.26 11.32 32.04
C GLU A 613 149.18 11.15 30.94
N ASN A 614 149.54 11.37 29.67
CA ASN A 614 148.64 11.11 28.55
C ASN A 614 148.20 9.63 28.44
N ALA A 615 149.08 8.69 28.79
CA ALA A 615 148.73 7.26 28.84
C ALA A 615 147.74 6.95 29.98
N TYR A 616 147.91 7.60 31.14
CA TYR A 616 146.98 7.48 32.27
C TYR A 616 145.60 8.07 31.95
N LEU A 617 145.53 9.31 31.45
CA LEU A 617 144.28 9.98 31.07
C LEU A 617 143.50 9.21 30.01
N LYS A 618 144.19 8.58 29.05
CA LYS A 618 143.56 7.71 28.03
C LYS A 618 142.89 6.48 28.67
N LYS A 619 143.51 5.88 29.69
CA LYS A 619 142.96 4.75 30.46
C LYS A 619 141.76 5.16 31.31
N GLU A 620 141.78 6.36 31.89
CA GLU A 620 140.67 6.91 32.68
C GLU A 620 139.46 7.26 31.80
N ARG A 621 139.69 7.88 30.64
CA ARG A 621 138.64 8.15 29.64
C ARG A 621 137.97 6.87 29.13
N GLN A 622 138.74 5.78 28.97
CA GLN A 622 138.20 4.46 28.61
C GLN A 622 137.28 3.90 29.71
N LYS A 623 137.63 4.06 30.99
CA LYS A 623 136.75 3.67 32.12
C LYS A 623 135.45 4.48 32.14
N MET A 624 135.54 5.80 31.97
CA MET A 624 134.36 6.68 31.94
C MET A 624 133.42 6.35 30.78
N LEU A 625 133.96 5.96 29.61
CA LEU A 625 133.15 5.52 28.49
C LEU A 625 132.40 4.22 28.80
N GLN A 626 133.05 3.28 29.50
CA GLN A 626 132.42 2.02 29.92
C GLN A 626 131.28 2.25 30.91
N THR A 627 131.47 3.09 31.93
CA THR A 627 130.40 3.39 32.90
C THR A 627 129.20 4.08 32.25
N PHE A 628 129.42 4.98 31.28
CA PHE A 628 128.34 5.59 30.50
C PHE A 628 127.55 4.57 29.67
N GLN A 629 128.22 3.60 29.06
CA GLN A 629 127.57 2.53 28.29
C GLN A 629 126.71 1.63 29.17
N ASP A 630 127.17 1.32 30.39
CA ASP A 630 126.41 0.46 31.31
C ASP A 630 125.23 1.21 31.95
N LEU A 631 125.35 2.52 32.18
CA LEU A 631 124.26 3.38 32.64
C LEU A 631 123.17 3.53 31.56
N LEU A 632 123.55 3.68 30.29
CA LEU A 632 122.64 3.65 29.13
C LEU A 632 121.89 2.32 28.99
N LYS A 633 122.56 1.18 29.20
CA LYS A 633 121.88 -0.14 29.23
C LYS A 633 120.84 -0.21 30.34
N LYS A 634 121.15 0.30 31.53
CA LYS A 634 120.23 0.30 32.67
C LYS A 634 118.97 1.13 32.38
N ILE A 635 119.13 2.37 31.92
CA ILE A 635 118.00 3.24 31.52
C ILE A 635 117.12 2.54 30.47
N LYS A 636 117.71 1.82 29.51
CA LYS A 636 116.96 1.08 28.49
C LYS A 636 116.12 -0.06 29.07
N VAL A 637 116.58 -0.74 30.11
CA VAL A 637 115.80 -1.77 30.83
C VAL A 637 114.67 -1.13 31.64
N ASP A 638 114.97 -0.06 32.37
CA ASP A 638 113.97 0.66 33.18
C ASP A 638 112.81 1.20 32.31
N PHE A 639 113.10 1.69 31.10
CA PHE A 639 112.09 2.16 30.16
C PHE A 639 111.20 1.04 29.59
N VAL A 640 111.75 -0.17 29.38
CA VAL A 640 110.97 -1.35 28.97
C VAL A 640 110.03 -1.80 30.09
N ASN A 641 110.51 -1.82 31.34
CA ASN A 641 109.71 -2.18 32.51
C ASN A 641 108.58 -1.18 32.76
N LEU A 642 108.84 0.13 32.59
CA LEU A 642 107.81 1.16 32.68
C LEU A 642 106.73 0.97 31.60
N LYS A 643 107.15 0.66 30.36
CA LYS A 643 106.21 0.39 29.26
C LYS A 643 105.30 -0.80 29.58
N SER A 644 105.84 -1.94 30.01
CA SER A 644 105.02 -3.11 30.36
C SER A 644 104.06 -2.82 31.52
N PHE A 645 104.48 -2.04 32.52
CA PHE A 645 103.59 -1.62 33.62
C PHE A 645 102.43 -0.73 33.12
N THR A 646 102.69 0.20 32.19
CA THR A 646 101.60 1.02 31.61
C THR A 646 100.65 0.21 30.74
N GLU A 647 101.13 -0.82 30.04
CA GLU A 647 100.28 -1.72 29.24
C GLU A 647 99.39 -2.59 30.16
N GLU A 648 99.94 -3.13 31.25
CA GLU A 648 99.19 -3.91 32.25
C GLU A 648 98.07 -3.09 32.90
N GLN A 649 98.37 -1.89 33.41
CA GLN A 649 97.36 -1.00 34.02
C GLN A 649 96.25 -0.61 33.02
N LEU A 650 96.59 -0.40 31.75
CA LEU A 650 95.61 -0.09 30.71
C LEU A 650 94.66 -1.28 30.46
N THR A 651 95.17 -2.51 30.48
CA THR A 651 94.34 -3.72 30.35
C THR A 651 93.39 -3.92 31.53
N ASP A 652 93.84 -3.67 32.77
CA ASP A 652 93.01 -3.76 33.97
C ASP A 652 91.90 -2.70 33.99
N CYS A 653 92.22 -1.45 33.66
CA CYS A 653 91.21 -0.38 33.50
C CYS A 653 90.16 -0.74 32.43
N SER A 654 90.59 -1.30 31.30
CA SER A 654 89.68 -1.77 30.25
C SER A 654 88.76 -2.89 30.73
N PHE A 655 89.29 -3.87 31.48
CA PHE A 655 88.51 -4.98 32.03
C PHE A 655 87.44 -4.50 33.02
N ILE A 656 87.80 -3.58 33.93
CA ILE A 656 86.86 -2.98 34.89
C ILE A 656 85.75 -2.21 34.17
N PHE A 657 86.09 -1.43 33.14
CA PHE A 657 85.12 -0.66 32.36
C PHE A 657 84.12 -1.56 31.62
N VAL A 658 84.60 -2.63 30.96
CA VAL A 658 83.75 -3.64 30.30
C VAL A 658 82.83 -4.33 31.31
N LYS A 659 83.32 -4.63 32.52
CA LYS A 659 82.52 -5.23 33.60
C LYS A 659 81.39 -4.28 34.07
N HIS A 660 81.66 -2.97 34.22
CA HIS A 660 80.64 -1.98 34.54
C HIS A 660 79.59 -1.81 33.43
N ILE A 661 80.00 -1.74 32.16
CA ILE A 661 79.05 -1.69 31.03
C ILE A 661 78.13 -2.93 31.03
N LYS A 662 78.69 -4.12 31.28
CA LYS A 662 77.91 -5.37 31.36
C LYS A 662 76.92 -5.36 32.53
N HIS A 663 77.29 -4.78 33.67
CA HIS A 663 76.39 -4.59 34.82
C HIS A 663 75.23 -3.64 34.49
N LEU A 664 75.53 -2.42 34.01
CA LEU A 664 74.51 -1.44 33.61
C LEU A 664 73.52 -2.04 32.60
N LYS A 665 74.03 -2.73 31.57
CA LYS A 665 73.19 -3.38 30.54
C LYS A 665 72.25 -4.43 31.15
N SER A 666 72.68 -5.15 32.18
CA SER A 666 71.85 -6.11 32.92
C SER A 666 70.76 -5.41 33.75
N GLU A 667 71.10 -4.32 34.46
CA GLU A 667 70.13 -3.56 35.26
C GLU A 667 69.06 -2.88 34.40
N PHE A 668 69.46 -2.22 33.29
CA PHE A 668 68.51 -1.62 32.37
C PHE A 668 67.60 -2.69 31.72
N SER A 669 68.15 -3.84 31.34
CA SER A 669 67.34 -4.96 30.82
C SER A 669 66.32 -5.48 31.85
N PHE A 670 66.72 -5.64 33.12
CA PHE A 670 65.81 -6.02 34.19
C PHE A 670 64.71 -4.96 34.42
N LYS A 671 65.08 -3.68 34.41
CA LYS A 671 64.16 -2.56 34.62
C LYS A 671 63.15 -2.43 33.47
N ILE A 672 63.59 -2.57 32.21
CA ILE A 672 62.73 -2.63 31.02
C ILE A 672 61.76 -3.83 31.13
N LYS A 673 62.25 -5.00 31.53
CA LYS A 673 61.42 -6.20 31.71
C LYS A 673 60.36 -6.02 32.81
N SER A 674 60.70 -5.32 33.90
CA SER A 674 59.75 -4.95 34.97
C SER A 674 58.66 -4.00 34.45
N TYR A 675 59.02 -2.95 33.72
CA TYR A 675 58.04 -2.03 33.12
C TYR A 675 57.14 -2.73 32.10
N HIS A 676 57.69 -3.60 31.24
CA HIS A 676 56.90 -4.38 30.29
C HIS A 676 55.91 -5.33 30.98
N ASN A 677 56.30 -5.95 32.08
CA ASN A 677 55.42 -6.82 32.86
C ASN A 677 54.29 -6.01 33.51
N ASN A 678 54.59 -4.85 34.11
CA ASN A 678 53.57 -3.95 34.68
C ASN A 678 52.60 -3.43 33.61
N LEU A 679 53.10 -3.07 32.41
CA LEU A 679 52.26 -2.65 31.27
C LEU A 679 51.37 -3.79 30.77
N THR A 680 51.86 -5.03 30.81
CA THR A 680 51.05 -6.21 30.46
C THR A 680 49.96 -6.46 31.49
N GLU A 681 50.25 -6.30 32.79
CA GLU A 681 49.27 -6.44 33.87
C GLU A 681 48.19 -5.33 33.82
N THR A 682 48.57 -4.07 33.55
CA THR A 682 47.58 -2.98 33.39
C THR A 682 46.74 -3.17 32.13
N LYS A 683 47.32 -3.66 31.02
CA LYS A 683 46.57 -4.03 29.81
C LYS A 683 45.55 -5.14 30.08
N GLN A 684 45.93 -6.20 30.81
CA GLN A 684 45.01 -7.27 31.21
C GLN A 684 43.87 -6.76 32.11
N LYS A 685 44.19 -5.90 33.10
CA LYS A 685 43.18 -5.25 33.96
C LYS A 685 42.22 -4.37 33.16
N LEU A 686 42.73 -3.60 32.20
CA LEU A 686 41.92 -2.78 31.30
C LEU A 686 40.98 -3.65 30.43
N GLU A 687 41.48 -4.77 29.91
CA GLU A 687 40.68 -5.71 29.12
C GLU A 687 39.54 -6.36 29.94
N VAL A 688 39.79 -6.70 31.21
CA VAL A 688 38.76 -7.16 32.15
C VAL A 688 37.71 -6.07 32.43
N ILE A 689 38.14 -4.83 32.64
CA ILE A 689 37.23 -3.68 32.84
C ILE A 689 36.40 -3.42 31.56
N GLN A 690 37.01 -3.50 30.38
CA GLN A 690 36.33 -3.32 29.10
C GLN A 690 35.28 -4.41 28.86
N LYS A 691 35.59 -5.67 29.19
CA LYS A 691 34.64 -6.80 29.16
C LYS A 691 33.50 -6.59 30.15
N ALA A 692 33.78 -6.19 31.39
CA ALA A 692 32.76 -5.89 32.39
C ALA A 692 31.85 -4.72 31.97
N TYR A 693 32.41 -3.66 31.38
CA TYR A 693 31.65 -2.53 30.82
C TYR A 693 30.75 -2.96 29.65
N LEU A 694 31.23 -3.82 28.75
CA LEU A 694 30.42 -4.36 27.65
C LEU A 694 29.25 -5.21 28.16
N ILE A 695 29.47 -6.05 29.17
CA ILE A 695 28.41 -6.83 29.82
C ILE A 695 27.38 -5.90 30.48
N LEU A 696 27.83 -4.92 31.27
CA LEU A 696 26.95 -3.95 31.92
C LEU A 696 26.13 -3.14 30.90
N LYS A 697 26.76 -2.69 29.81
CA LYS A 697 26.09 -1.99 28.70
C LYS A 697 25.03 -2.88 28.04
N PHE A 698 25.35 -4.16 27.81
CA PHE A 698 24.40 -5.13 27.26
C PHE A 698 23.20 -5.35 28.20
N ASP A 699 23.44 -5.52 29.50
CA ASP A 699 22.38 -5.69 30.49
C ASP A 699 21.51 -4.43 30.67
N CYS A 700 22.09 -3.23 30.64
CA CYS A 700 21.33 -1.97 30.63
C CYS A 700 20.44 -1.85 29.38
N VAL A 701 20.96 -2.17 28.19
CA VAL A 701 20.18 -2.15 26.94
C VAL A 701 19.07 -3.21 26.98
N ARG A 702 19.36 -4.42 27.45
CA ARG A 702 18.39 -5.50 27.61
C ARG A 702 17.29 -5.12 28.60
N SER A 703 17.64 -4.53 29.75
CA SER A 703 16.68 -4.07 30.76
C SER A 703 15.75 -2.97 30.21
N LEU A 704 16.31 -2.01 29.45
CA LEU A 704 15.51 -0.97 28.79
C LEU A 704 14.58 -1.52 27.72
N ASP A 705 15.01 -2.52 26.93
CA ASP A 705 14.12 -3.15 25.94
C ASP A 705 13.04 -4.00 26.61
N CYS A 706 13.35 -4.76 27.67
CA CYS A 706 12.34 -5.44 28.49
C CYS A 706 11.29 -4.46 29.05
N PHE A 707 11.72 -3.35 29.65
CA PHE A 707 10.80 -2.33 30.19
C PHE A 707 9.96 -1.66 29.11
N LYS A 708 10.55 -1.40 27.93
CA LYS A 708 9.81 -0.90 26.75
C LYS A 708 8.76 -1.92 26.29
N ASN A 709 9.12 -3.21 26.24
CA ASN A 709 8.20 -4.27 25.82
C ASN A 709 7.08 -4.45 26.85
N GLU A 710 7.36 -4.36 28.16
CA GLU A 710 6.35 -4.38 29.23
C GLU A 710 5.35 -3.21 29.11
N ILE A 711 5.81 -1.99 28.80
CA ILE A 711 4.94 -0.85 28.51
C ILE A 711 4.06 -1.11 27.28
N ILE A 712 4.63 -1.68 26.22
CA ILE A 712 3.91 -1.99 24.98
C ILE A 712 2.86 -3.09 25.21
N GLU A 713 3.21 -4.15 25.93
CA GLU A 713 2.28 -5.23 26.30
C GLU A 713 1.12 -4.69 27.12
N LYS A 714 1.40 -3.90 28.17
CA LYS A 714 0.36 -3.30 29.01
C LYS A 714 -0.56 -2.35 28.23
N PHE A 715 0.00 -1.52 27.35
CA PHE A 715 -0.80 -0.66 26.47
C PHE A 715 -1.66 -1.47 25.48
N ASN A 716 -1.12 -2.57 24.94
CA ASN A 716 -1.86 -3.48 24.07
C ASN A 716 -2.98 -4.20 24.83
N GLU A 717 -2.76 -4.62 26.09
CA GLU A 717 -3.80 -5.19 26.96
C GLU A 717 -4.92 -4.19 27.24
N ASP A 718 -4.59 -2.93 27.59
CA ASP A 718 -5.57 -1.86 27.81
C ASP A 718 -6.40 -1.59 26.53
N VAL A 719 -5.76 -1.56 25.36
CA VAL A 719 -6.43 -1.42 24.06
C VAL A 719 -7.32 -2.64 23.75
N LEU A 720 -6.85 -3.86 23.99
CA LEU A 720 -7.64 -5.09 23.82
C LEU A 720 -8.84 -5.13 24.77
N PHE A 721 -8.68 -4.66 26.01
CA PHE A 721 -9.76 -4.55 26.98
C PHE A 721 -10.83 -3.55 26.51
N LEU A 722 -10.42 -2.35 26.06
CA LEU A 722 -11.32 -1.35 25.48
C LEU A 722 -12.05 -1.86 24.24
N ILE A 723 -11.37 -2.56 23.33
CA ILE A 723 -11.99 -3.20 22.16
C ILE A 723 -12.99 -4.28 22.60
N SER A 724 -12.65 -5.12 23.58
CA SER A 724 -13.55 -6.13 24.16
C SER A 724 -14.79 -5.50 24.80
N GLN A 725 -14.63 -4.39 25.52
CA GLN A 725 -15.73 -3.64 26.12
C GLN A 725 -16.64 -3.01 25.07
N ASN A 726 -16.08 -2.35 24.05
CA ASN A 726 -16.84 -1.78 22.94
C ASN A 726 -17.59 -2.85 22.14
N ASN A 727 -16.97 -4.01 21.87
CA ASN A 727 -17.63 -5.13 21.20
C ASN A 727 -18.80 -5.70 22.02
N LYS A 728 -18.65 -5.83 23.35
CA LYS A 728 -19.74 -6.22 24.25
C LYS A 728 -20.89 -5.21 24.26
N GLU A 729 -20.58 -3.91 24.18
CA GLU A 729 -21.62 -2.88 24.10
C GLU A 729 -22.31 -2.86 22.72
N LEU A 730 -21.56 -3.07 21.64
CA LEU A 730 -22.09 -3.15 20.28
C LEU A 730 -23.04 -4.35 20.12
N GLU A 731 -22.71 -5.52 20.68
CA GLU A 731 -23.63 -6.67 20.69
C GLU A 731 -24.85 -6.45 21.60
N LYS A 732 -24.73 -5.74 22.74
CA LYS A 732 -25.92 -5.30 23.51
C LYS A 732 -26.84 -4.42 22.64
N ARG A 733 -26.29 -3.38 22.01
CA ARG A 733 -27.05 -2.48 21.13
C ARG A 733 -27.71 -3.25 19.98
N LYS A 734 -27.04 -4.24 19.40
CA LYS A 734 -27.58 -5.12 18.35
C LYS A 734 -28.73 -6.01 18.84
N ILE A 735 -28.63 -6.55 20.06
CA ILE A 735 -29.72 -7.30 20.71
C ILE A 735 -30.93 -6.40 20.97
N ASP A 736 -30.71 -5.17 21.43
CA ASP A 736 -31.79 -4.20 21.66
C ASP A 736 -32.44 -3.75 20.33
N LEU A 737 -31.65 -3.57 19.27
CA LEU A 737 -32.15 -3.28 17.91
C LEU A 737 -32.99 -4.44 17.36
N LEU A 738 -32.55 -5.70 17.59
CA LEU A 738 -33.33 -6.90 17.26
C LEU A 738 -34.62 -7.02 18.09
N ARG A 739 -34.63 -6.54 19.35
CA ARG A 739 -35.84 -6.49 20.18
C ARG A 739 -36.83 -5.46 19.62
N LEU A 740 -36.37 -4.24 19.35
CA LEU A 740 -37.16 -3.17 18.74
C LEU A 740 -37.72 -3.58 17.37
N GLN A 741 -36.92 -4.26 16.54
CA GLN A 741 -37.39 -4.77 15.24
C GLN A 741 -38.53 -5.79 15.41
N LYS A 742 -38.40 -6.75 16.34
CA LYS A 742 -39.46 -7.72 16.65
C LYS A 742 -40.72 -7.03 17.20
N GLU A 743 -40.56 -5.99 18.01
CA GLU A 743 -41.65 -5.21 18.57
C GLU A 743 -42.40 -4.42 17.48
N ILE A 744 -41.69 -3.75 16.59
CA ILE A 744 -42.24 -3.09 15.38
C ILE A 744 -42.99 -4.10 14.50
N ASP A 745 -42.43 -5.29 14.27
CA ASP A 745 -43.06 -6.32 13.45
C ASP A 745 -44.29 -6.96 14.14
N CYS A 746 -44.32 -7.01 15.47
CA CYS A 746 -45.50 -7.35 16.25
C CYS A 746 -46.58 -6.27 16.12
N TYR A 747 -46.24 -4.98 16.28
CA TYR A 747 -47.16 -3.86 16.11
C TYR A 747 -47.79 -3.83 14.72
N LYS A 748 -46.98 -3.95 13.65
CA LYS A 748 -47.47 -4.08 12.27
C LYS A 748 -48.43 -5.25 12.09
N LYS A 749 -48.15 -6.41 12.71
CA LYS A 749 -49.03 -7.58 12.65
C LYS A 749 -50.33 -7.39 13.44
N SER A 750 -50.33 -6.68 14.56
CA SER A 750 -51.58 -6.34 15.27
C SER A 750 -52.40 -5.31 14.51
N GLU A 751 -51.77 -4.30 13.93
CA GLU A 751 -52.44 -3.27 13.13
C GLU A 751 -53.06 -3.87 11.86
N GLN A 752 -52.32 -4.71 11.13
CA GLN A 752 -52.87 -5.49 10.01
C GLN A 752 -54.04 -6.40 10.42
N ARG A 753 -54.04 -6.95 11.64
CA ARG A 753 -55.17 -7.73 12.16
C ARG A 753 -56.38 -6.85 12.50
N SER A 754 -56.17 -5.66 13.07
CA SER A 754 -57.25 -4.69 13.35
C SER A 754 -57.92 -4.24 12.05
N VAL A 755 -57.13 -3.73 11.10
CA VAL A 755 -57.64 -3.30 9.78
C VAL A 755 -58.34 -4.45 9.05
N LYS A 756 -57.81 -5.68 9.14
CA LYS A 756 -58.50 -6.86 8.56
C LYS A 756 -59.79 -7.22 9.29
N ALA A 757 -59.91 -6.96 10.59
CA ALA A 757 -61.14 -7.16 11.34
C ALA A 757 -62.19 -6.10 10.97
N GLU A 758 -61.82 -4.82 10.95
CA GLU A 758 -62.68 -3.70 10.51
C GLU A 758 -63.18 -3.86 9.07
N VAL A 759 -62.30 -4.28 8.14
CA VAL A 759 -62.70 -4.61 6.76
C VAL A 759 -63.63 -5.82 6.71
N LYS A 760 -63.48 -6.81 7.60
CA LYS A 760 -64.39 -7.96 7.65
C LYS A 760 -65.76 -7.57 8.24
N GLU A 761 -65.77 -6.73 9.25
CA GLU A 761 -66.98 -6.22 9.91
C GLU A 761 -67.80 -5.37 8.93
N THR A 762 -67.17 -4.42 8.24
CA THR A 762 -67.84 -3.62 7.19
C THR A 762 -68.32 -4.46 5.99
N ILE A 763 -67.61 -5.53 5.62
CA ILE A 763 -68.13 -6.49 4.62
C ILE A 763 -69.38 -7.22 5.16
N GLN A 764 -69.37 -7.66 6.43
CA GLN A 764 -70.52 -8.33 7.02
C GLN A 764 -71.74 -7.40 7.14
N GLU A 765 -71.55 -6.14 7.54
CA GLU A 765 -72.61 -5.13 7.55
C GLU A 765 -73.23 -4.94 6.15
N LEU A 766 -72.41 -4.89 5.10
CA LEU A 766 -72.87 -4.83 3.71
C LEU A 766 -73.61 -6.10 3.29
N GLU A 767 -73.15 -7.29 3.67
CA GLU A 767 -73.83 -8.55 3.42
C GLU A 767 -75.20 -8.61 4.12
N GLU A 768 -75.29 -8.15 5.37
CA GLU A 768 -76.56 -8.06 6.12
C GLU A 768 -77.52 -7.03 5.51
N CYS A 769 -77.02 -5.87 5.06
CA CYS A 769 -77.82 -4.91 4.29
C CYS A 769 -78.33 -5.50 2.96
N ILE A 770 -77.49 -6.23 2.23
CA ILE A 770 -77.88 -6.91 0.98
C ILE A 770 -78.94 -7.98 1.26
N GLU A 771 -78.81 -8.77 2.34
CA GLU A 771 -79.76 -9.81 2.70
C GLU A 771 -81.12 -9.22 3.15
N LEU A 772 -81.10 -8.11 3.90
CA LEU A 772 -82.30 -7.32 4.19
C LEU A 772 -82.95 -6.79 2.90
N GLN A 773 -82.16 -6.32 1.93
CA GLN A 773 -82.67 -5.83 0.64
C GLN A 773 -83.26 -6.97 -0.22
N LYS A 774 -82.67 -8.17 -0.22
CA LYS A 774 -83.28 -9.38 -0.82
C LYS A 774 -84.61 -9.74 -0.13
N LYS A 775 -84.67 -9.63 1.20
CA LYS A 775 -85.88 -9.94 1.98
C LYS A 775 -87.00 -8.94 1.74
N THR A 776 -86.71 -7.65 1.61
CA THR A 776 -87.72 -6.65 1.22
C THR A 776 -88.16 -6.83 -0.23
N TYR A 777 -87.25 -7.15 -1.15
CA TYR A 777 -87.59 -7.47 -2.54
C TYR A 777 -88.48 -8.71 -2.67
N THR A 778 -88.17 -9.80 -1.96
CA THR A 778 -89.00 -11.01 -1.98
C THR A 778 -90.37 -10.79 -1.32
N ASN A 779 -90.46 -9.98 -0.25
CA ASN A 779 -91.75 -9.56 0.31
C ASN A 779 -92.59 -8.76 -0.71
N LEU A 780 -92.00 -7.75 -1.38
CA LEU A 780 -92.67 -6.99 -2.44
C LEU A 780 -93.12 -7.88 -3.62
N GLN A 781 -92.28 -8.84 -4.03
CA GLN A 781 -92.60 -9.81 -5.07
C GLN A 781 -93.76 -10.73 -4.66
N ASN A 782 -93.82 -11.14 -3.40
CA ASN A 782 -94.91 -11.94 -2.83
C ASN A 782 -96.21 -11.12 -2.73
N GLU A 783 -96.16 -9.87 -2.27
CA GLU A 783 -97.32 -8.97 -2.24
C GLU A 783 -97.87 -8.72 -3.64
N TYR A 784 -97.00 -8.46 -4.63
CA TYR A 784 -97.38 -8.27 -6.03
C TYR A 784 -98.02 -9.53 -6.63
N SER A 785 -97.45 -10.70 -6.34
CA SER A 785 -98.02 -12.00 -6.76
C SER A 785 -99.39 -12.24 -6.12
N ASN A 786 -99.54 -11.93 -4.83
CA ASN A 786 -100.79 -12.09 -4.10
C ASN A 786 -101.86 -11.09 -4.59
N TYR A 787 -101.47 -9.88 -4.97
CA TYR A 787 -102.34 -8.91 -5.65
C TYR A 787 -102.87 -9.46 -6.97
N GLN A 788 -102.00 -9.99 -7.84
CA GLN A 788 -102.41 -10.61 -9.10
C GLN A 788 -103.38 -11.79 -8.89
N VAL A 789 -103.09 -12.66 -7.92
CA VAL A 789 -103.98 -13.79 -7.56
C VAL A 789 -105.35 -13.30 -7.08
N ASN A 790 -105.38 -12.26 -6.25
CA ASN A 790 -106.62 -11.71 -5.71
C ASN A 790 -107.43 -10.95 -6.80
N GLU A 791 -106.78 -10.28 -7.74
CA GLU A 791 -107.46 -9.67 -8.89
C GLU A 791 -108.03 -10.76 -9.82
N LYS A 792 -107.23 -11.78 -10.15
CA LYS A 792 -107.69 -12.94 -10.93
C LYS A 792 -108.89 -13.62 -10.27
N LYS A 793 -108.88 -13.78 -8.94
CA LYS A 793 -110.02 -14.32 -8.18
C LYS A 793 -111.27 -13.45 -8.32
N LYS A 794 -111.16 -12.11 -8.19
CA LYS A 794 -112.30 -11.20 -8.41
C LYS A 794 -112.89 -11.32 -9.82
N TRP A 795 -112.04 -11.56 -10.83
CA TRP A 795 -112.49 -11.77 -12.20
C TRP A 795 -113.15 -13.14 -12.41
N THR A 796 -112.64 -14.23 -11.78
CA THR A 796 -113.32 -15.53 -11.81
C THR A 796 -114.64 -15.51 -11.06
N ASP A 797 -114.72 -14.85 -9.90
CA ASP A 797 -115.95 -14.73 -9.11
C ASP A 797 -117.03 -13.97 -9.90
N LYS A 798 -116.66 -12.88 -10.61
CA LYS A 798 -117.56 -12.19 -11.56
C LYS A 798 -117.98 -13.05 -12.74
N LEU A 799 -117.07 -13.87 -13.29
CA LEU A 799 -117.39 -14.76 -14.41
C LEU A 799 -118.44 -15.79 -13.99
N ILE A 800 -118.24 -16.44 -12.83
CA ILE A 800 -119.18 -17.38 -12.21
C ILE A 800 -120.53 -16.69 -11.91
N GLU A 801 -120.52 -15.46 -11.40
CA GLU A 801 -121.75 -14.67 -11.18
C GLU A 801 -122.51 -14.43 -12.49
N THR A 802 -121.81 -14.13 -13.60
CA THR A 802 -122.46 -13.97 -14.90
C THR A 802 -122.97 -15.30 -15.48
N GLU A 803 -122.22 -16.39 -15.30
CA GLU A 803 -122.60 -17.74 -15.74
C GLU A 803 -123.86 -18.22 -15.00
N ASN A 804 -123.93 -18.03 -13.68
CA ASN A 804 -125.12 -18.33 -12.88
C ASN A 804 -126.35 -17.53 -13.34
N LYS A 805 -126.20 -16.24 -13.71
CA LYS A 805 -127.29 -15.42 -14.26
C LYS A 805 -127.74 -15.89 -15.66
N TRP A 806 -126.85 -16.49 -16.45
CA TRP A 806 -127.22 -17.12 -17.71
C TRP A 806 -127.94 -18.45 -17.49
N LEU A 807 -127.48 -19.27 -16.54
CA LEU A 807 -128.14 -20.52 -16.15
C LEU A 807 -129.55 -20.26 -15.59
N GLU A 808 -129.72 -19.25 -14.73
CA GLU A 808 -131.03 -18.85 -14.20
C GLU A 808 -131.99 -18.39 -15.31
N LYS A 809 -131.50 -17.61 -16.29
CA LYS A 809 -132.29 -17.27 -17.49
C LYS A 809 -132.66 -18.51 -18.31
N MET A 810 -131.71 -19.42 -18.53
CA MET A 810 -131.92 -20.66 -19.30
C MET A 810 -132.97 -21.55 -18.62
N ASP A 811 -132.91 -21.68 -17.29
CA ASP A 811 -133.88 -22.43 -16.49
C ASP A 811 -135.27 -21.78 -16.49
N ASN A 812 -135.34 -20.45 -16.46
CA ASN A 812 -136.61 -19.72 -16.61
C ASN A 812 -137.22 -19.88 -18.02
N TYR A 813 -136.40 -19.85 -19.08
CA TYR A 813 -136.87 -20.18 -20.44
C TYR A 813 -137.35 -21.62 -20.54
N LYS A 814 -136.62 -22.57 -19.93
CA LYS A 814 -137.04 -23.97 -19.89
C LYS A 814 -138.37 -24.14 -19.17
N LYS A 815 -138.54 -23.52 -17.99
CA LYS A 815 -139.82 -23.50 -17.25
C LYS A 815 -140.96 -22.92 -18.07
N MET A 816 -140.70 -21.87 -18.87
CA MET A 816 -141.70 -21.25 -19.73
C MET A 816 -142.15 -22.20 -20.87
N MET A 817 -141.21 -22.88 -21.53
CA MET A 817 -141.52 -23.94 -22.50
C MET A 817 -142.24 -25.12 -21.82
N ASP A 818 -141.83 -25.51 -20.61
CA ASP A 818 -142.47 -26.56 -19.81
C ASP A 818 -143.86 -26.13 -19.27
N THR A 819 -144.23 -24.85 -19.34
CA THR A 819 -145.62 -24.38 -19.14
C THR A 819 -146.41 -24.35 -20.44
N GLU A 820 -145.84 -23.87 -21.55
CA GLU A 820 -146.52 -23.89 -22.86
C GLU A 820 -146.86 -25.33 -23.29
N HIS A 821 -145.91 -26.27 -23.23
CA HIS A 821 -146.18 -27.69 -23.52
C HIS A 821 -147.22 -28.32 -22.58
N ARG A 822 -147.36 -27.81 -21.35
CA ARG A 822 -148.36 -28.30 -20.38
C ARG A 822 -149.75 -27.78 -20.72
N GLU A 823 -149.86 -26.52 -21.12
CA GLU A 823 -151.10 -25.91 -21.60
C GLU A 823 -151.56 -26.56 -22.93
N GLU A 824 -150.63 -26.88 -23.83
CA GLU A 824 -150.91 -27.67 -25.04
C GLU A 824 -151.42 -29.09 -24.71
N LEU A 825 -150.79 -29.79 -23.75
CA LEU A 825 -151.25 -31.10 -23.29
C LEU A 825 -152.64 -31.03 -22.61
N GLU A 826 -152.91 -29.98 -21.85
CA GLU A 826 -154.20 -29.77 -21.19
C GLU A 826 -155.30 -29.42 -22.20
N ALA A 827 -154.99 -28.67 -23.26
CA ALA A 827 -155.89 -28.45 -24.40
C ALA A 827 -156.24 -29.77 -25.12
N LEU A 828 -155.24 -30.56 -25.50
CA LEU A 828 -155.43 -31.88 -26.14
C LEU A 828 -156.24 -32.86 -25.26
N THR A 829 -156.03 -32.82 -23.95
CA THR A 829 -156.79 -33.64 -22.98
C THR A 829 -158.27 -33.21 -22.89
N ASN A 830 -158.55 -31.92 -23.05
CA ASN A 830 -159.90 -31.37 -23.07
C ASN A 830 -160.63 -31.60 -24.40
N GLU A 831 -159.93 -31.73 -25.53
CA GLU A 831 -160.53 -32.19 -26.79
C GLU A 831 -160.90 -33.68 -26.71
N TRP A 832 -159.97 -34.53 -26.24
CA TRP A 832 -160.19 -35.98 -26.08
C TRP A 832 -161.37 -36.33 -25.16
N THR A 833 -161.56 -35.59 -24.07
CA THR A 833 -162.68 -35.81 -23.13
C THR A 833 -164.04 -35.33 -23.65
N ASN A 834 -164.06 -34.42 -24.63
CA ASN A 834 -165.31 -33.98 -25.28
C ASN A 834 -165.75 -34.93 -26.40
N GLU A 835 -164.83 -35.55 -27.13
CA GLU A 835 -165.19 -36.56 -28.15
C GLU A 835 -165.70 -37.88 -27.55
N GLN A 836 -165.23 -38.28 -26.36
CA GLN A 836 -165.62 -39.51 -25.66
C GLN A 836 -167.11 -39.61 -25.26
N LYS A 837 -167.89 -38.52 -25.27
CA LYS A 837 -169.30 -38.54 -24.83
C LYS A 837 -170.33 -38.69 -25.94
N HIS A 838 -169.96 -38.68 -27.22
CA HIS A 838 -170.92 -38.45 -28.30
C HIS A 838 -171.26 -39.63 -29.24
N ASN A 839 -170.67 -40.82 -29.10
CA ASN A 839 -171.11 -41.98 -29.88
C ASN A 839 -170.94 -43.34 -29.20
N ALA A 840 -171.95 -44.20 -29.36
CA ALA A 840 -171.96 -45.58 -28.93
C ALA A 840 -172.44 -46.50 -30.08
N LEU A 841 -171.95 -47.74 -30.05
CA LEU A 841 -172.45 -48.96 -30.73
C LEU A 841 -171.80 -49.37 -32.08
N THR A 842 -171.27 -50.61 -32.07
CA THR A 842 -170.99 -51.56 -33.19
C THR A 842 -169.60 -51.55 -33.87
N LEU A 843 -168.70 -52.50 -33.53
CA LEU A 843 -168.46 -53.78 -34.24
C LEU A 843 -167.33 -54.61 -33.55
N MET A 844 -167.08 -55.86 -33.98
CA MET A 844 -166.34 -56.91 -33.27
C MET A 844 -164.86 -57.15 -33.70
N THR A 845 -164.05 -57.63 -32.75
CA THR A 845 -162.92 -58.61 -32.85
C THR A 845 -161.69 -58.38 -33.75
N ALA A 846 -160.49 -58.26 -33.15
CA ALA A 846 -159.26 -59.04 -33.48
C ALA A 846 -158.11 -58.83 -32.45
N ASP A 847 -157.23 -59.83 -32.34
CA ASP A 847 -156.21 -60.12 -31.30
C ASP A 847 -154.92 -59.27 -31.16
N SER A 848 -154.50 -59.11 -29.89
CA SER A 848 -153.15 -59.40 -29.30
C SER A 848 -151.82 -58.69 -29.70
N LYS A 849 -150.94 -58.65 -28.68
CA LYS A 849 -149.46 -58.47 -28.66
C LYS A 849 -148.87 -57.05 -28.71
N ASN A 850 -148.24 -56.64 -27.59
CA ASN A 850 -146.77 -56.44 -27.51
C ASN A 850 -146.37 -55.95 -26.10
N GLU A 851 -146.40 -56.87 -25.12
CA GLU A 851 -145.93 -56.62 -23.73
C GLU A 851 -144.68 -57.48 -23.44
N GLU A 852 -143.72 -57.43 -24.37
CA GLU A 852 -142.48 -58.25 -24.34
C GLU A 852 -141.22 -57.39 -24.63
N THR A 853 -141.39 -56.06 -24.72
CA THR A 853 -140.34 -55.10 -25.12
C THR A 853 -139.78 -54.26 -23.95
N LEU A 854 -140.40 -54.29 -22.76
CA LEU A 854 -139.93 -53.52 -21.60
C LEU A 854 -138.83 -54.24 -20.80
N GLU A 855 -138.87 -55.56 -20.67
CA GLU A 855 -137.89 -56.31 -19.86
C GLU A 855 -136.47 -56.33 -20.47
N LYS A 856 -136.35 -56.12 -21.79
CA LYS A 856 -135.04 -56.09 -22.48
C LYS A 856 -134.23 -54.83 -22.16
N ILE A 857 -134.87 -53.72 -21.81
CA ILE A 857 -134.19 -52.44 -21.53
C ILE A 857 -133.54 -52.44 -20.14
N ILE A 858 -134.04 -53.23 -19.20
CA ILE A 858 -133.49 -53.33 -17.84
C ILE A 858 -132.13 -54.04 -17.84
N GLN A 859 -131.96 -55.06 -18.69
CA GLN A 859 -130.72 -55.84 -18.78
C GLN A 859 -129.53 -55.03 -19.33
N ASP A 860 -129.76 -54.07 -20.24
CA ASP A 860 -128.68 -53.25 -20.81
C ASP A 860 -128.09 -52.27 -19.77
N VAL A 861 -128.87 -51.82 -18.79
CA VAL A 861 -128.42 -50.92 -17.71
C VAL A 861 -127.40 -51.60 -16.77
N GLU A 862 -127.55 -52.90 -16.53
CA GLU A 862 -126.58 -53.67 -15.72
C GLU A 862 -125.22 -53.80 -16.42
N THR A 863 -125.19 -53.85 -17.76
CA THR A 863 -123.92 -53.88 -18.51
C THR A 863 -123.18 -52.54 -18.49
N THR A 864 -123.91 -51.42 -18.40
CA THR A 864 -123.28 -50.10 -18.20
C THR A 864 -122.68 -49.93 -16.80
N SER A 865 -123.30 -50.51 -15.76
CA SER A 865 -122.76 -50.50 -14.39
C SER A 865 -121.39 -51.21 -14.30
N GLN A 866 -121.24 -52.36 -14.98
CA GLN A 866 -119.95 -53.07 -15.04
C GLN A 866 -118.86 -52.29 -15.79
N ARG A 867 -119.24 -51.47 -16.79
CA ARG A 867 -118.31 -50.57 -17.49
C ARG A 867 -117.87 -49.39 -16.60
N GLU A 868 -118.77 -48.88 -15.75
CA GLU A 868 -118.45 -47.83 -14.79
C GLU A 868 -117.48 -48.34 -13.70
N GLU A 869 -117.70 -49.54 -13.15
CA GLU A 869 -116.75 -50.19 -12.24
C GLU A 869 -115.36 -50.39 -12.88
N ALA A 870 -115.29 -50.75 -14.16
CA ALA A 870 -114.02 -50.92 -14.86
C ALA A 870 -113.26 -49.58 -15.01
N LEU A 871 -113.96 -48.50 -15.32
CA LEU A 871 -113.39 -47.14 -15.37
C LEU A 871 -112.96 -46.65 -13.99
N GLN A 872 -113.74 -46.89 -12.94
CA GLN A 872 -113.36 -46.57 -11.57
C GLN A 872 -112.09 -47.32 -11.15
N ARG A 873 -111.96 -48.63 -11.46
CA ARG A 873 -110.74 -49.41 -11.23
C ARG A 873 -109.54 -48.87 -12.02
N GLN A 874 -109.74 -48.39 -13.24
CA GLN A 874 -108.67 -47.74 -14.04
C GLN A 874 -108.22 -46.40 -13.45
N ILE A 875 -109.16 -45.58 -12.97
CA ILE A 875 -108.88 -44.33 -12.24
C ILE A 875 -108.17 -44.62 -10.91
N THR A 876 -108.54 -45.67 -10.17
CA THR A 876 -107.83 -46.09 -8.95
C THR A 876 -106.40 -46.52 -9.26
N LYS A 877 -106.16 -47.21 -10.38
CA LYS A 877 -104.82 -47.62 -10.82
C LYS A 877 -103.94 -46.43 -11.19
N LEU A 878 -104.44 -45.49 -12.01
CA LEU A 878 -103.72 -44.27 -12.38
C LEU A 878 -103.43 -43.37 -11.17
N ASN A 879 -104.34 -43.28 -10.19
CA ASN A 879 -104.08 -42.57 -8.93
C ASN A 879 -103.00 -43.26 -8.07
N LYS A 880 -102.91 -44.60 -8.13
CA LYS A 880 -101.86 -45.36 -7.44
C LYS A 880 -100.49 -45.14 -8.08
N GLU A 881 -100.42 -45.17 -9.42
CA GLU A 881 -99.22 -44.86 -10.21
C GLU A 881 -98.77 -43.40 -9.98
N LEU A 882 -99.69 -42.42 -9.96
CA LEU A 882 -99.40 -41.02 -9.58
C LEU A 882 -98.89 -40.90 -8.14
N SER A 883 -99.44 -41.67 -7.20
CA SER A 883 -98.99 -41.69 -5.80
C SER A 883 -97.58 -42.28 -5.65
N GLU A 884 -97.28 -43.33 -6.41
CA GLU A 884 -95.95 -43.96 -6.47
C GLU A 884 -94.92 -43.03 -7.13
N LEU A 885 -95.26 -42.33 -8.21
CA LEU A 885 -94.41 -41.29 -8.81
C LEU A 885 -94.13 -40.14 -7.82
N LYS A 886 -95.13 -39.72 -7.05
CA LYS A 886 -94.99 -38.74 -5.95
C LYS A 886 -94.20 -39.29 -4.74
N LYS A 887 -94.01 -40.60 -4.65
CA LYS A 887 -93.18 -41.28 -3.63
C LYS A 887 -91.73 -41.39 -4.09
N MET A 888 -91.51 -41.72 -5.37
CA MET A 888 -90.19 -41.72 -6.02
C MET A 888 -89.55 -40.32 -5.98
N TYR A 889 -90.29 -39.28 -6.38
CA TYR A 889 -89.79 -37.89 -6.34
C TYR A 889 -89.44 -37.40 -4.92
N ARG A 890 -90.12 -37.92 -3.88
CA ARG A 890 -89.75 -37.63 -2.48
C ARG A 890 -88.52 -38.42 -2.03
N ASN A 891 -88.35 -39.64 -2.49
CA ASN A 891 -87.18 -40.47 -2.17
C ASN A 891 -85.89 -39.96 -2.86
N GLU A 892 -85.97 -39.48 -4.10
CA GLU A 892 -84.82 -38.84 -4.78
C GLU A 892 -84.36 -37.55 -4.08
N VAL A 893 -85.29 -36.78 -3.51
CA VAL A 893 -84.98 -35.55 -2.76
C VAL A 893 -84.47 -35.86 -1.33
N HIS A 894 -84.86 -36.98 -0.71
CA HIS A 894 -84.37 -37.35 0.64
C HIS A 894 -83.02 -38.07 0.66
N ASN A 895 -82.63 -38.79 -0.40
CA ASN A 895 -81.37 -39.56 -0.42
C ASN A 895 -80.09 -38.74 -0.67
N LYS A 896 -80.16 -37.41 -0.72
CA LYS A 896 -78.99 -36.54 -0.94
C LYS A 896 -78.50 -35.75 0.28
N HIS A 897 -79.06 -35.92 1.47
CA HIS A 897 -78.77 -35.05 2.63
C HIS A 897 -78.56 -35.75 3.99
N ARG A 898 -78.31 -37.07 4.03
CA ARG A 898 -77.81 -37.76 5.22
C ARG A 898 -76.79 -38.84 4.86
N ASN A 899 -75.54 -38.61 5.25
CA ASN A 899 -74.61 -39.55 5.92
C ASN A 899 -73.16 -39.03 5.75
N ASN A 900 -72.79 -38.04 6.58
CA ASN A 900 -71.40 -37.88 7.02
C ASN A 900 -71.31 -38.61 8.37
N GLU A 901 -70.32 -39.52 8.51
CA GLU A 901 -69.63 -39.98 9.74
C GLU A 901 -69.22 -41.47 9.60
N GLY A 902 -67.94 -41.79 9.87
CA GLY A 902 -67.49 -43.16 10.19
C GLY A 902 -66.63 -43.90 9.15
N ASP A 903 -65.31 -43.70 9.27
CA ASP A 903 -64.20 -44.69 9.22
C ASP A 903 -63.99 -45.72 8.07
N ASP A 904 -62.75 -45.65 7.56
CA ASP A 904 -61.79 -46.74 7.29
C ASP A 904 -62.02 -47.85 6.24
N ASP A 905 -61.20 -47.71 5.18
CA ASP A 905 -60.26 -48.71 4.62
C ASP A 905 -60.65 -49.60 3.41
N ASP A 906 -59.61 -49.92 2.65
CA ASP A 906 -59.44 -50.88 1.55
C ASP A 906 -60.24 -50.73 0.22
N ASN A 907 -59.57 -50.01 -0.70
CA ASN A 907 -59.08 -50.50 -2.00
C ASN A 907 -60.00 -50.80 -3.21
N ASP A 908 -59.68 -50.02 -4.27
CA ASP A 908 -59.47 -50.42 -5.68
C ASP A 908 -60.65 -50.91 -6.54
N VAL A 909 -61.07 -50.07 -7.49
CA VAL A 909 -60.81 -50.23 -8.95
C VAL A 909 -61.50 -49.08 -9.70
N ASN A 910 -60.71 -48.05 -10.05
CA ASN A 910 -60.93 -47.21 -11.24
C ASN A 910 -59.69 -46.33 -11.51
N ASN A 911 -58.58 -47.02 -11.78
CA ASN A 911 -57.25 -46.44 -11.80
C ASN A 911 -56.93 -45.78 -13.17
N LYS A 912 -57.46 -44.56 -13.40
CA LYS A 912 -57.05 -43.66 -14.49
C LYS A 912 -56.86 -42.20 -14.08
N ASP A 913 -57.59 -41.71 -13.09
CA ASP A 913 -57.54 -40.30 -12.68
C ASP A 913 -56.34 -39.96 -11.78
N GLY A 914 -55.61 -40.97 -11.27
CA GLY A 914 -54.50 -40.79 -10.33
C GLY A 914 -53.32 -40.00 -10.92
N CYS A 915 -52.84 -40.37 -12.11
CA CYS A 915 -51.73 -39.66 -12.76
C CYS A 915 -52.11 -38.23 -13.17
N GLU A 916 -53.35 -37.99 -13.60
CA GLU A 916 -53.82 -36.65 -13.96
C GLU A 916 -53.97 -35.75 -12.73
N MET A 917 -54.49 -36.28 -11.61
CA MET A 917 -54.59 -35.54 -10.34
C MET A 917 -53.23 -35.26 -9.69
N GLU A 918 -52.27 -36.17 -9.79
CA GLU A 918 -50.92 -35.96 -9.27
C GLU A 918 -50.11 -34.97 -10.14
N TYR A 919 -50.26 -35.04 -11.47
CA TYR A 919 -49.72 -34.05 -12.40
C TYR A 919 -50.35 -32.67 -12.19
N LEU A 920 -51.68 -32.60 -12.02
CA LEU A 920 -52.40 -31.37 -11.70
C LEU A 920 -51.97 -30.80 -10.35
N ARG A 921 -51.79 -31.63 -9.31
CA ARG A 921 -51.27 -31.20 -8.00
C ARG A 921 -49.87 -30.59 -8.10
N ASN A 922 -48.97 -31.21 -8.89
CA ASN A 922 -47.63 -30.66 -9.13
C ASN A 922 -47.66 -29.34 -9.92
N ILE A 923 -48.51 -29.21 -10.95
CA ILE A 923 -48.67 -27.95 -11.69
C ILE A 923 -49.28 -26.86 -10.79
N LEU A 924 -50.29 -27.18 -9.97
CA LEU A 924 -50.86 -26.22 -9.03
C LEU A 924 -49.81 -25.74 -8.02
N TYR A 925 -48.97 -26.65 -7.52
CA TYR A 925 -47.90 -26.34 -6.58
C TYR A 925 -46.85 -25.41 -7.22
N GLU A 926 -46.32 -25.76 -8.39
CA GLU A 926 -45.33 -24.93 -9.10
C GLU A 926 -45.91 -23.55 -9.49
N TYR A 927 -47.20 -23.47 -9.81
CA TYR A 927 -47.93 -22.22 -10.05
C TYR A 927 -48.07 -21.36 -8.78
N MET A 928 -48.42 -21.96 -7.65
CA MET A 928 -48.49 -21.28 -6.34
C MET A 928 -47.11 -20.83 -5.84
N MET A 929 -46.04 -21.55 -6.22
CA MET A 929 -44.64 -21.16 -5.96
C MET A 929 -44.10 -20.11 -6.95
N GLY A 930 -44.93 -19.63 -7.90
CA GLY A 930 -44.61 -18.50 -8.79
C GLY A 930 -43.67 -18.83 -9.96
N LYS A 931 -43.44 -20.11 -10.27
CA LYS A 931 -42.57 -20.50 -11.39
C LYS A 931 -43.35 -20.50 -12.71
N GLN A 932 -42.80 -19.81 -13.72
CA GLN A 932 -43.35 -19.73 -15.09
C GLN A 932 -44.89 -19.52 -15.16
N PRO A 933 -45.48 -18.55 -14.42
CA PRO A 933 -46.93 -18.45 -14.22
C PRO A 933 -47.74 -18.35 -15.52
N MET A 934 -47.20 -17.68 -16.54
CA MET A 934 -47.81 -17.59 -17.89
C MET A 934 -47.97 -18.94 -18.60
N VAL A 935 -47.02 -19.86 -18.43
CA VAL A 935 -47.06 -21.18 -19.07
C VAL A 935 -47.99 -22.09 -18.27
N LEU A 936 -47.86 -22.10 -16.94
CA LEU A 936 -48.68 -22.93 -16.07
C LEU A 936 -50.15 -22.50 -16.09
N ALA A 937 -50.48 -21.20 -16.21
CA ALA A 937 -51.85 -20.74 -16.42
C ALA A 937 -52.48 -21.29 -17.71
N LYS A 938 -51.71 -21.39 -18.81
CA LYS A 938 -52.20 -22.03 -20.06
C LYS A 938 -52.43 -23.52 -19.88
N VAL A 939 -51.51 -24.22 -19.21
CA VAL A 939 -51.63 -25.66 -18.95
C VAL A 939 -52.84 -25.94 -18.04
N LEU A 940 -53.03 -25.18 -16.96
CA LEU A 940 -54.18 -25.30 -16.07
C LEU A 940 -55.50 -25.02 -16.79
N ALA A 941 -55.57 -23.95 -17.59
CA ALA A 941 -56.77 -23.63 -18.38
C ALA A 941 -57.09 -24.70 -19.44
N ALA A 942 -56.07 -25.35 -20.01
CA ALA A 942 -56.24 -26.48 -20.94
C ALA A 942 -56.75 -27.75 -20.22
N ILE A 943 -56.21 -28.07 -19.03
CA ILE A 943 -56.67 -29.21 -18.21
C ILE A 943 -58.14 -29.02 -17.78
N VAL A 944 -58.52 -27.79 -17.39
CA VAL A 944 -59.89 -27.45 -16.98
C VAL A 944 -60.83 -27.21 -18.17
N LYS A 945 -60.33 -27.27 -19.42
CA LYS A 945 -61.09 -27.09 -20.68
C LYS A 945 -61.85 -25.76 -20.77
N PHE A 946 -61.23 -24.67 -20.33
CA PHE A 946 -61.81 -23.34 -20.47
C PHE A 946 -61.96 -22.91 -21.93
N ASP A 947 -62.99 -22.13 -22.22
CA ASP A 947 -63.20 -21.57 -23.55
C ASP A 947 -62.14 -20.50 -23.91
N SER A 948 -62.05 -20.15 -25.19
CA SER A 948 -61.02 -19.21 -25.67
C SER A 948 -61.11 -17.81 -25.04
N ASN A 949 -62.30 -17.39 -24.60
CA ASN A 949 -62.52 -16.08 -23.99
C ASN A 949 -62.13 -16.10 -22.51
N GLN A 950 -62.45 -17.19 -21.80
CA GLN A 950 -62.02 -17.45 -20.43
C GLN A 950 -60.50 -17.57 -20.35
N LEU A 951 -59.86 -18.32 -21.27
CA LEU A 951 -58.40 -18.41 -21.38
C LEU A 951 -57.74 -17.04 -21.55
N SER A 952 -58.25 -16.22 -22.48
CA SER A 952 -57.74 -14.86 -22.70
C SER A 952 -57.89 -13.98 -21.44
N THR A 953 -59.02 -14.09 -20.75
CA THR A 953 -59.29 -13.33 -19.51
C THR A 953 -58.34 -13.74 -18.37
N ILE A 954 -58.05 -15.03 -18.24
CA ILE A 954 -57.13 -15.56 -17.21
C ILE A 954 -55.69 -15.12 -17.50
N LEU A 955 -55.25 -15.19 -18.76
CA LEU A 955 -53.91 -14.74 -19.15
C LEU A 955 -53.74 -13.24 -18.94
N GLN A 956 -54.73 -12.41 -19.30
CA GLN A 956 -54.68 -10.98 -19.06
C GLN A 956 -54.57 -10.63 -17.56
N LYS A 957 -55.28 -11.36 -16.69
CA LYS A 957 -55.19 -11.18 -15.23
C LYS A 957 -53.85 -11.64 -14.65
N GLU A 958 -53.30 -12.75 -15.14
CA GLU A 958 -52.01 -13.24 -14.64
C GLU A 958 -50.84 -12.38 -15.17
N GLU A 959 -50.93 -11.82 -16.37
CA GLU A 959 -49.98 -10.82 -16.89
C GLU A 959 -50.02 -9.53 -16.06
N GLN A 960 -51.21 -9.03 -15.73
CA GLN A 960 -51.39 -7.91 -14.80
C GLN A 960 -50.77 -8.20 -13.43
N LYS A 961 -50.98 -9.40 -12.87
CA LYS A 961 -50.40 -9.84 -11.59
C LYS A 961 -48.87 -9.91 -11.64
N VAL A 962 -48.27 -10.50 -12.68
CA VAL A 962 -46.82 -10.54 -12.87
C VAL A 962 -46.24 -9.13 -13.01
N SER A 963 -46.91 -8.23 -13.74
CA SER A 963 -46.50 -6.82 -13.82
C SER A 963 -46.59 -6.10 -12.46
N LEU A 964 -47.57 -6.45 -11.63
CA LEU A 964 -47.75 -5.88 -10.28
C LEU A 964 -46.66 -6.35 -9.30
N LEU A 965 -46.34 -7.66 -9.27
CA LEU A 965 -45.21 -8.19 -8.49
C LEU A 965 -43.89 -7.54 -8.89
N LYS A 966 -43.60 -7.45 -10.19
CA LYS A 966 -42.40 -6.79 -10.72
C LYS A 966 -42.32 -5.30 -10.35
N THR A 967 -43.45 -4.64 -10.09
CA THR A 967 -43.52 -3.24 -9.61
C THR A 967 -43.34 -3.13 -8.09
N LEU A 968 -43.57 -4.21 -7.35
CA LEU A 968 -43.44 -4.30 -5.89
C LEU A 968 -42.06 -4.82 -5.42
N GLY A 969 -41.18 -5.23 -6.34
CA GLY A 969 -39.82 -5.69 -6.02
C GLY A 969 -39.73 -7.12 -5.47
N LEU A 970 -40.73 -7.94 -5.80
CA LEU A 970 -40.79 -9.39 -5.57
C LEU A 970 -40.76 -10.13 -6.92
#